data_AF-A0A519VJ65-F1
#
_entry.id   AF-A0A519VJ65-F1
#
_cell.length_a   1.000
_cell.length_b   1.000
_cell.length_c   1.000
_cell.angle_alpha   90.00
_cell.angle_beta   90.00
_cell.angle_gamma   90.00
#
_symmetry.space_group_name_H-M   'P 1'
#
loop_
_entity.id
_entity.type
_entity.pdbx_description
1 polymer ?
#
loop_
_entity_poly.entity_id
_entity_poly.type
_entity_poly.pdbx_seq_one_letter_code
_entity_poly.pdbx_strand_id
1 'polypeptide(L)'
;MKKLIASILFLSAISFYTNAQEIKYTKGKNAWNADSLGNQRALVSFVGIGKVAKVIIPWRRSDPNPEQKSIIVQDAKTGKKITHILPLSIERERGVICFEPESGQGNYYIYYQPYKNEGRSNYPKGVYPKQEKLINWISNKEANSTAQNAKALEIQSIDAFNSVYPMEVIATADEVTKLKAKNLEPAYLVFPESRNYPIIVRNDIPQRWVLKGNQKTFTDKALRGENFSFQLGIFALKDLQNVKLKFSDLKDKAGNRISSKLISCLNTDGTAYDGNALSKEVNVPQNQVQALWNLLTIPTTAKAGKYTGTVIISAANAPSQTIQLNITVDAQLAKENGINEPWKQTRLTWLNSTLAQKNTVIAPYTPLQIVGNAISLLGRKIELDKNGFPKQIQTFFSPEMTEITATPNNLLYENIHFHFVRKADGKNIKMSDSGVEFTKKEAGTVQWKAKSSNDSLQVDVVGSLEFDGFLAYTVKVTALKDVALKDVTMHIPFNKTAATYMMGLGQKGGLRPEQVDWKWDVTNKNQDGTWLGNVNAGLQYSLRDESYIRPLNTNFYLQKPLLLPKSWGNENKGGISVGIKGSSMLANNYTGEHQMKKGDVLYYNFNLLITPFHTINTDFQWENRFYHKYSCIDSIKATGASVVNIHHATPINPWINYPFIEHAKMKKYIDEAHAKGLKVKIYNTVRELSNRAYETFPMRSLGHEIYSTGKGGGFSWLQEHVKDDYIAAWFVPEIKDAAIVNSGMSRWHNYYVEGMNWLTKNVGIDGIYLDDVAFDRITMKRVKRVLTQNGHPGIIDLHSANQYNKADGFNNSANLYMEHFPYLNRLWFGEYFDYEKNKPDFYLTEVSGIPFGLMGEML
;
A
#
# COMPACT_ATOMS: atom_id res chain seq x y z
N MET A 1 24.20 -50.27 78.55
CA MET A 1 24.15 -50.11 77.08
C MET A 1 24.20 -48.62 76.76
N LYS A 2 25.30 -48.15 76.14
CA LYS A 2 25.46 -46.76 75.64
C LYS A 2 24.71 -46.61 74.32
N LYS A 3 23.98 -45.50 74.11
CA LYS A 3 23.68 -44.83 72.83
C LYS A 3 22.98 -43.50 73.13
N LEU A 4 23.64 -42.35 72.99
CA LEU A 4 24.01 -41.54 71.82
C LEU A 4 22.89 -40.54 71.41
N ILE A 5 23.34 -39.28 71.33
CA ILE A 5 22.65 -38.01 71.11
C ILE A 5 22.22 -37.83 69.65
N ALA A 6 21.10 -37.12 69.41
CA ALA A 6 20.91 -36.34 68.18
C ALA A 6 20.01 -35.11 68.45
N SER A 7 20.61 -33.92 68.31
CA SER A 7 19.98 -32.61 68.42
C SER A 7 19.34 -32.19 67.09
N ILE A 8 18.14 -31.63 67.13
CA ILE A 8 17.45 -30.99 66.00
C ILE A 8 17.76 -29.49 66.03
N LEU A 9 18.33 -28.97 64.95
CA LEU A 9 18.59 -27.55 64.72
C LEU A 9 17.79 -27.13 63.48
N PHE A 10 16.72 -26.35 63.71
CA PHE A 10 15.91 -25.72 62.67
C PHE A 10 16.73 -24.61 62.00
N LEU A 11 16.97 -24.70 60.68
CA LEU A 11 17.42 -23.59 59.85
C LEU A 11 16.27 -23.17 58.92
N SER A 12 15.68 -22.02 59.22
CA SER A 12 14.78 -21.28 58.35
C SER A 12 15.58 -20.50 57.31
N ALA A 13 15.59 -20.98 56.06
CA ALA A 13 16.11 -20.25 54.91
C ALA A 13 15.06 -19.27 54.39
N ILE A 14 15.21 -17.99 54.73
CA ILE A 14 14.47 -16.88 54.11
C ILE A 14 15.19 -16.55 52.80
N SER A 15 14.61 -16.99 51.68
CA SER A 15 15.02 -16.58 50.34
C SER A 15 14.65 -15.11 50.12
N PHE A 16 15.63 -14.22 50.23
CA PHE A 16 15.51 -12.83 49.78
C PHE A 16 15.40 -12.82 48.25
N TYR A 17 14.19 -12.73 47.72
CA TYR A 17 13.97 -12.29 46.34
C TYR A 17 14.35 -10.82 46.26
N THR A 18 15.54 -10.53 45.74
CA THR A 18 15.91 -9.19 45.30
C THR A 18 15.02 -8.83 44.11
N ASN A 19 13.98 -8.04 44.35
CA ASN A 19 13.27 -7.35 43.26
C ASN A 19 14.27 -6.40 42.59
N ALA A 20 14.84 -6.81 41.46
CA ALA A 20 15.61 -5.92 40.61
C ALA A 20 14.72 -4.75 40.22
N GLN A 21 15.14 -3.52 40.57
CA GLN A 21 14.45 -2.30 40.17
C GLN A 21 14.29 -2.28 38.65
N GLU A 22 13.05 -2.11 38.17
CA GLU A 22 12.75 -2.07 36.74
C GLU A 22 13.52 -0.91 36.07
N ILE A 23 14.24 -1.21 34.99
CA ILE A 23 15.04 -0.20 34.28
C ILE A 23 14.11 0.83 33.64
N LYS A 24 14.45 2.11 33.78
CA LYS A 24 13.64 3.21 33.25
C LYS A 24 13.94 3.41 31.76
N TYR A 25 12.90 3.55 30.96
CA TYR A 25 13.03 3.93 29.54
C TYR A 25 12.74 5.43 29.38
N THR A 26 13.66 6.17 28.76
CA THR A 26 13.53 7.62 28.55
C THR A 26 13.94 8.03 27.13
N LYS A 27 13.83 9.33 26.83
CA LYS A 27 14.17 9.91 25.53
C LYS A 27 15.39 10.80 25.68
N GLY A 28 16.35 10.64 24.78
CA GLY A 28 17.62 11.36 24.71
C GLY A 28 17.53 12.79 24.21
N LYS A 29 16.35 13.23 23.72
CA LYS A 29 16.11 14.59 23.19
C LYS A 29 17.11 15.00 22.10
N ASN A 30 17.44 14.07 21.20
CA ASN A 30 18.42 14.28 20.13
C ASN A 30 19.84 14.64 20.62
N ALA A 31 20.24 14.20 21.81
CA ALA A 31 21.50 14.59 22.45
C ALA A 31 22.77 13.93 21.87
N TRP A 32 22.66 13.11 20.82
CA TRP A 32 23.82 12.50 20.15
C TRP A 32 23.58 12.32 18.65
N ASN A 33 24.65 12.08 17.90
CA ASN A 33 24.54 11.77 16.47
C ASN A 33 24.15 10.30 16.27
N ALA A 34 22.90 10.05 15.89
CA ALA A 34 22.41 8.68 15.64
C ALA A 34 23.10 7.99 14.46
N ASP A 35 23.58 8.74 13.45
CA ASP A 35 24.23 8.15 12.27
C ASP A 35 25.66 7.65 12.57
N SER A 36 26.19 7.91 13.77
CA SER A 36 27.46 7.35 14.23
C SER A 36 27.32 6.43 15.45
N LEU A 37 26.41 6.75 16.36
CA LEU A 37 26.26 6.05 17.64
C LEU A 37 25.01 5.16 17.70
N GLY A 38 24.14 5.18 16.69
CA GLY A 38 22.88 4.42 16.67
C GLY A 38 21.74 5.13 17.38
N ASN A 39 20.55 4.51 17.37
CA ASN A 39 19.33 5.10 17.90
C ASN A 39 19.12 4.89 19.40
N GLN A 40 19.91 4.02 20.04
CA GLN A 40 19.68 3.57 21.41
C GLN A 40 20.95 3.57 22.26
N ARG A 41 20.81 3.88 23.56
CA ARG A 41 21.91 3.75 24.54
C ARG A 41 21.41 3.38 25.93
N ALA A 42 22.28 2.80 26.74
CA ALA A 42 22.10 2.67 28.18
C ALA A 42 22.93 3.74 28.92
N LEU A 43 22.32 4.40 29.89
CA LEU A 43 23.02 5.25 30.87
C LEU A 43 23.46 4.38 32.03
N VAL A 44 24.77 4.34 32.28
CA VAL A 44 25.39 3.52 33.33
C VAL A 44 26.10 4.44 34.32
N SER A 45 25.91 4.17 35.61
CA SER A 45 26.64 4.85 36.68
C SER A 45 27.65 3.90 37.30
N PHE A 46 28.91 4.35 37.36
CA PHE A 46 29.99 3.67 38.05
C PHE A 46 30.31 4.45 39.33
N VAL A 47 30.14 3.78 40.48
CA VAL A 47 30.40 4.33 41.82
C VAL A 47 31.52 3.58 42.54
N GLY A 48 32.19 2.66 41.84
CA GLY A 48 33.26 1.85 42.40
C GLY A 48 34.58 2.62 42.58
N ILE A 49 35.54 1.93 43.18
CA ILE A 49 36.96 2.32 43.24
C ILE A 49 37.74 1.22 42.49
N GLY A 50 38.40 1.55 41.39
CA GLY A 50 39.13 0.56 40.57
C GLY A 50 39.18 0.89 39.08
N LYS A 51 39.96 0.09 38.33
CA LYS A 51 40.19 0.26 36.88
C LYS A 51 39.19 -0.47 35.99
N VAL A 52 38.26 -1.24 36.57
CA VAL A 52 37.31 -2.08 35.82
C VAL A 52 35.90 -1.83 36.33
N ALA A 53 35.05 -1.31 35.44
CA ALA A 53 33.61 -1.21 35.67
C ALA A 53 32.91 -2.40 35.00
N LYS A 54 32.12 -3.16 35.75
CA LYS A 54 31.27 -4.26 35.23
C LYS A 54 29.81 -3.92 35.45
N VAL A 55 29.06 -3.89 34.35
CA VAL A 55 27.61 -3.61 34.34
C VAL A 55 26.83 -4.77 33.71
N ILE A 56 25.64 -5.02 34.25
CA ILE A 56 24.61 -5.85 33.64
C ILE A 56 23.45 -4.94 33.22
N ILE A 57 23.12 -4.94 31.93
CA ILE A 57 22.09 -4.09 31.34
C ILE A 57 20.91 -4.97 30.90
N PRO A 58 19.74 -4.92 31.56
CA PRO A 58 18.57 -5.72 31.19
C PRO A 58 17.77 -5.07 30.05
N TRP A 59 18.37 -4.97 28.86
CA TRP A 59 17.84 -4.15 27.77
C TRP A 59 16.66 -4.71 26.97
N ARG A 60 16.36 -6.02 27.09
CA ARG A 60 15.20 -6.67 26.46
C ARG A 60 14.99 -6.28 24.98
N ARG A 61 16.03 -6.47 24.19
CA ARG A 61 16.13 -6.16 22.77
C ARG A 61 15.27 -7.11 21.91
N SER A 62 14.52 -6.53 20.96
CA SER A 62 13.69 -7.32 20.05
C SER A 62 14.36 -7.66 18.71
N ASP A 63 15.55 -7.14 18.46
CA ASP A 63 16.32 -7.46 17.26
C ASP A 63 16.95 -8.87 17.34
N PRO A 64 17.09 -9.57 16.20
CA PRO A 64 17.78 -10.85 16.16
C PRO A 64 19.30 -10.66 16.26
N ASN A 65 19.98 -11.68 16.80
CA ASN A 65 21.45 -11.81 16.84
C ASN A 65 22.17 -10.56 17.38
N PRO A 66 21.83 -10.06 18.58
CA PRO A 66 22.41 -8.84 19.14
C PRO A 66 23.93 -8.90 19.32
N GLU A 67 24.50 -10.10 19.46
CA GLU A 67 25.93 -10.38 19.56
C GLU A 67 26.71 -10.07 18.27
N GLN A 68 26.03 -10.02 17.14
CA GLN A 68 26.63 -9.69 15.84
C GLN A 68 26.71 -8.18 15.59
N LYS A 69 26.19 -7.37 16.51
CA LYS A 69 26.16 -5.91 16.41
C LYS A 69 27.06 -5.31 17.47
N SER A 70 27.92 -4.39 17.04
CA SER A 70 28.85 -3.70 17.93
C SER A 70 28.15 -2.88 19.01
N ILE A 71 28.93 -2.56 20.06
CA ILE A 71 28.60 -1.57 21.07
C ILE A 71 29.68 -0.49 21.11
N ILE A 72 29.31 0.70 21.59
CA ILE A 72 30.23 1.81 21.81
C ILE A 72 30.06 2.30 23.25
N VAL A 73 31.15 2.31 24.03
CA VAL A 73 31.16 2.90 25.37
C VAL A 73 31.75 4.30 25.27
N GLN A 74 31.08 5.29 25.85
CA GLN A 74 31.49 6.68 25.87
C GLN A 74 31.48 7.20 27.30
N ASP A 75 32.54 7.90 27.68
CA ASP A 75 32.60 8.64 28.93
C ASP A 75 31.65 9.83 28.88
N ALA A 76 30.68 9.92 29.79
CA ALA A 76 29.68 10.98 29.74
C ALA A 76 30.25 12.36 30.10
N LYS A 77 31.38 12.42 30.82
CA LYS A 77 32.04 13.66 31.23
C LYS A 77 32.87 14.25 30.09
N THR A 78 33.59 13.41 29.35
CA THR A 78 34.52 13.87 28.31
C THR A 78 33.97 13.74 26.89
N GLY A 79 32.94 12.92 26.68
CA GLY A 79 32.41 12.58 25.35
C GLY A 79 33.32 11.65 24.54
N LYS A 80 34.44 11.17 25.11
CA LYS A 80 35.38 10.30 24.40
C LYS A 80 34.92 8.84 24.40
N LYS A 81 35.19 8.13 23.29
CA LYS A 81 35.00 6.68 23.17
C LYS A 81 36.02 5.96 24.06
N ILE A 82 35.56 5.07 24.92
CA ILE A 82 36.41 4.16 25.70
C ILE A 82 36.83 3.00 24.79
N THR A 83 38.14 2.76 24.66
CA THR A 83 38.69 1.70 23.81
C THR A 83 38.93 0.40 24.58
N HIS A 84 39.17 0.51 25.89
CA HIS A 84 39.31 -0.61 26.82
C HIS A 84 37.94 -1.11 27.26
N ILE A 85 37.31 -1.90 26.39
CA ILE A 85 36.03 -2.56 26.65
C ILE A 85 36.16 -4.07 26.45
N LEU A 86 35.34 -4.84 27.17
CA LEU A 86 35.19 -6.28 27.01
C LEU A 86 33.71 -6.67 27.19
N PRO A 87 32.96 -6.87 26.09
CA PRO A 87 31.64 -7.47 26.13
C PRO A 87 31.76 -8.96 26.50
N LEU A 88 31.37 -9.33 27.70
CA LEU A 88 31.40 -10.73 28.17
C LEU A 88 30.25 -11.55 27.61
N SER A 89 29.07 -10.93 27.51
CA SER A 89 27.87 -11.55 26.94
C SER A 89 26.95 -10.47 26.39
N ILE A 90 26.46 -10.65 25.17
CA ILE A 90 25.53 -9.74 24.49
C ILE A 90 24.41 -10.62 23.96
N GLU A 91 23.28 -10.64 24.66
CA GLU A 91 22.09 -11.42 24.28
C GLU A 91 20.86 -10.52 24.18
N ARG A 92 19.70 -11.07 23.84
CA ARG A 92 18.47 -10.26 23.66
C ARG A 92 17.97 -9.71 25.00
N GLU A 93 18.05 -10.49 26.07
CA GLU A 93 17.50 -10.09 27.37
C GLU A 93 18.41 -9.10 28.12
N ARG A 94 19.73 -9.31 28.03
CA ARG A 94 20.73 -8.51 28.74
C ARG A 94 22.08 -8.40 28.03
N GLY A 95 22.87 -7.41 28.43
CA GLY A 95 24.29 -7.28 28.10
C GLY A 95 25.13 -7.26 29.38
N VAL A 96 26.24 -8.00 29.39
CA VAL A 96 27.26 -7.98 30.44
C VAL A 96 28.55 -7.42 29.86
N ILE A 97 28.94 -6.23 30.32
CA ILE A 97 30.02 -5.45 29.72
C ILE A 97 30.98 -4.99 30.81
N CYS A 98 32.27 -5.20 30.57
CA CYS A 98 33.36 -4.58 31.33
C CYS A 98 33.98 -3.44 30.53
N PHE A 99 34.36 -2.34 31.18
CA PHE A 99 35.08 -1.23 30.56
C PHE A 99 35.99 -0.51 31.55
N GLU A 100 37.01 0.19 31.06
CA GLU A 100 37.85 1.07 31.88
C GLU A 100 37.14 2.41 32.12
N PRO A 101 36.82 2.77 33.38
CA PRO A 101 36.20 4.04 33.70
C PRO A 101 37.27 5.15 33.73
N GLU A 102 37.70 5.64 32.57
CA GLU A 102 38.81 6.61 32.44
C GLU A 102 38.66 7.88 33.31
N SER A 103 37.46 8.46 33.40
CA SER A 103 37.19 9.60 34.32
C SER A 103 36.91 9.21 35.78
N GLY A 104 37.02 7.93 36.15
CA GLY A 104 36.70 7.42 37.48
C GLY A 104 35.19 7.35 37.75
N GLN A 105 34.78 7.70 38.96
CA GLN A 105 33.36 7.66 39.33
C GLN A 105 32.54 8.64 38.48
N GLY A 106 31.40 8.17 37.96
CA GLY A 106 30.57 8.98 37.10
C GLY A 106 29.64 8.18 36.19
N ASN A 107 29.16 8.86 35.16
CA ASN A 107 28.25 8.30 34.17
C ASN A 107 28.98 7.91 32.89
N TYR A 108 28.50 6.84 32.28
CA TYR A 108 28.99 6.30 31.02
C TYR A 108 27.79 5.97 30.14
N TYR A 109 27.92 6.20 28.84
CA TYR A 109 26.92 5.83 27.85
C TYR A 109 27.37 4.58 27.12
N ILE A 110 26.49 3.59 27.03
CA ILE A 110 26.71 2.38 26.24
C ILE A 110 25.71 2.37 25.10
N TYR A 111 26.17 2.78 23.93
CA TYR A 111 25.38 2.74 22.70
C TYR A 111 25.36 1.33 22.14
N TYR A 112 24.20 0.90 21.63
CA TYR A 112 24.01 -0.40 21.00
C TYR A 112 23.26 -0.23 19.67
N GLN A 113 23.49 -1.18 18.76
CA GLN A 113 23.07 -1.06 17.36
C GLN A 113 23.54 0.25 16.69
N PRO A 114 24.81 0.64 16.80
CA PRO A 114 25.32 1.68 15.90
C PRO A 114 25.13 1.21 14.45
N TYR A 115 24.75 2.11 13.56
CA TYR A 115 24.53 1.80 12.15
C TYR A 115 25.30 2.76 11.26
N LYS A 116 25.51 2.37 10.01
CA LYS A 116 26.02 3.21 8.92
C LYS A 116 25.15 3.01 7.69
N ASN A 117 24.95 4.06 6.91
CA ASN A 117 24.24 3.95 5.64
C ASN A 117 25.26 3.83 4.48
N GLU A 118 25.05 2.82 3.64
CA GLU A 118 25.77 2.61 2.37
C GLU A 118 24.81 2.80 1.18
N GLY A 119 25.34 2.84 -0.04
CA GLY A 119 24.52 2.92 -1.25
C GLY A 119 24.11 4.34 -1.65
N ARG A 120 23.04 4.46 -2.45
CA ARG A 120 22.52 5.76 -2.91
C ARG A 120 21.79 6.45 -1.77
N SER A 121 21.89 7.78 -1.69
CA SER A 121 21.25 8.57 -0.63
C SER A 121 19.76 8.27 -0.52
N ASN A 122 19.03 8.18 -1.63
CA ASN A 122 17.57 8.01 -1.62
C ASN A 122 17.12 6.54 -1.58
N TYR A 123 18.07 5.60 -1.62
CA TYR A 123 17.85 4.15 -1.50
C TYR A 123 18.98 3.55 -0.64
N PRO A 124 19.10 3.95 0.64
CA PRO A 124 20.23 3.58 1.47
C PRO A 124 20.12 2.11 1.89
N LYS A 125 21.29 1.52 2.14
CA LYS A 125 21.43 0.23 2.80
C LYS A 125 22.00 0.48 4.21
N GLY A 126 21.16 0.44 5.23
CA GLY A 126 21.61 0.50 6.62
C GLY A 126 22.34 -0.78 7.01
N VAL A 127 23.57 -0.65 7.53
CA VAL A 127 24.44 -1.75 7.94
C VAL A 127 24.81 -1.58 9.41
N TYR A 128 24.69 -2.67 10.18
CA TYR A 128 25.12 -2.75 11.57
C TYR A 128 26.50 -3.43 11.63
N PRO A 129 27.58 -2.71 11.98
CA PRO A 129 28.91 -3.27 12.01
C PRO A 129 29.07 -4.25 13.18
N LYS A 130 29.83 -5.32 12.93
CA LYS A 130 30.34 -6.22 13.97
C LYS A 130 31.31 -5.48 14.88
N GLN A 131 31.48 -5.98 16.11
CA GLN A 131 32.45 -5.42 17.06
C GLN A 131 33.86 -5.46 16.45
N GLU A 132 34.52 -4.29 16.40
CA GLU A 132 35.93 -4.17 16.01
C GLU A 132 36.81 -4.98 16.96
N LYS A 133 38.00 -5.39 16.49
CA LYS A 133 38.98 -6.08 17.35
C LYS A 133 39.32 -5.21 18.56
N LEU A 134 39.01 -5.72 19.75
CA LEU A 134 39.19 -5.02 21.01
C LEU A 134 40.62 -5.15 21.53
N ILE A 135 41.06 -4.16 22.30
CA ILE A 135 42.34 -4.21 23.01
C ILE A 135 42.21 -5.18 24.18
N ASN A 136 43.14 -6.14 24.30
CA ASN A 136 43.18 -7.09 25.40
C ASN A 136 43.81 -6.44 26.65
N TRP A 137 43.02 -5.63 27.35
CA TRP A 137 43.47 -4.92 28.56
C TRP A 137 43.11 -5.64 29.87
N ILE A 138 42.14 -6.57 29.82
CA ILE A 138 41.71 -7.41 30.94
C ILE A 138 41.45 -8.84 30.44
N SER A 139 41.78 -9.85 31.24
CA SER A 139 41.50 -11.26 30.89
C SER A 139 40.03 -11.61 31.13
N ASN A 140 39.47 -12.55 30.36
CA ASN A 140 38.11 -13.07 30.59
C ASN A 140 37.94 -13.64 32.01
N LYS A 141 38.98 -14.27 32.58
CA LYS A 141 38.94 -14.81 33.94
C LYS A 141 38.76 -13.69 34.98
N GLU A 142 39.55 -12.62 34.86
CA GLU A 142 39.51 -11.46 35.74
C GLU A 142 38.20 -10.66 35.60
N ALA A 143 37.74 -10.46 34.37
CA ALA A 143 36.46 -9.82 34.09
C ALA A 143 35.26 -10.62 34.63
N ASN A 144 35.33 -11.95 34.56
CA ASN A 144 34.31 -12.81 35.14
C ASN A 144 34.32 -12.78 36.68
N SER A 145 35.49 -12.74 37.32
CA SER A 145 35.61 -12.62 38.79
C SER A 145 35.30 -11.22 39.33
N THR A 146 35.32 -10.19 38.49
CA THR A 146 34.94 -8.82 38.87
C THR A 146 33.46 -8.82 39.29
N ALA A 147 33.18 -8.32 40.50
CA ALA A 147 31.80 -8.13 40.97
C ALA A 147 31.12 -7.00 40.21
N GLN A 148 29.78 -7.04 40.09
CA GLN A 148 29.04 -5.93 39.50
C GLN A 148 29.22 -4.67 40.36
N ASN A 149 29.91 -3.66 39.82
CA ASN A 149 30.25 -2.41 40.49
C ASN A 149 29.78 -1.17 39.70
N ALA A 150 29.05 -1.39 38.60
CA ALA A 150 28.32 -0.37 37.86
C ALA A 150 26.83 -0.75 37.71
N LYS A 151 25.97 0.27 37.65
CA LYS A 151 24.50 0.12 37.57
C LYS A 151 23.97 0.76 36.30
N ALA A 152 23.19 0.01 35.52
CA ALA A 152 22.37 0.57 34.46
C ALA A 152 21.21 1.36 35.08
N LEU A 153 21.12 2.65 34.77
CA LEU A 153 20.11 3.56 35.31
C LEU A 153 18.91 3.70 34.38
N GLU A 154 19.19 3.93 33.09
CA GLU A 154 18.15 4.17 32.07
C GLU A 154 18.54 3.54 30.73
N ILE A 155 17.54 3.22 29.93
CA ILE A 155 17.68 2.97 28.48
C ILE A 155 17.04 4.15 27.76
N GLN A 156 17.76 4.74 26.83
CA GLN A 156 17.38 5.96 26.15
C GLN A 156 17.34 5.73 24.64
N SER A 157 16.22 6.04 24.01
CA SER A 157 16.14 6.24 22.56
C SER A 157 16.55 7.65 22.20
N ILE A 158 17.05 7.90 20.98
CA ILE A 158 17.44 9.25 20.53
C ILE A 158 16.29 10.25 20.66
N ASP A 159 15.08 9.83 20.30
CA ASP A 159 13.85 10.60 20.42
C ASP A 159 12.61 9.70 20.64
N ALA A 160 11.41 10.30 20.57
CA ALA A 160 10.15 9.57 20.74
C ALA A 160 9.83 8.63 19.56
N PHE A 161 10.28 8.96 18.35
CA PHE A 161 9.95 8.24 17.13
C PHE A 161 10.76 6.94 17.00
N ASN A 162 11.98 6.95 17.55
CA ASN A 162 12.86 5.78 17.62
C ASN A 162 12.69 5.01 18.95
N SER A 163 11.65 5.30 19.75
CA SER A 163 11.45 4.61 21.03
C SER A 163 10.92 3.20 20.84
N VAL A 164 11.64 2.20 21.36
CA VAL A 164 11.20 0.79 21.40
C VAL A 164 10.23 0.49 22.56
N TYR A 165 10.12 1.38 23.55
CA TYR A 165 9.25 1.18 24.71
C TYR A 165 7.83 1.70 24.46
N PRO A 166 6.76 0.99 24.89
CA PRO A 166 6.78 -0.29 25.63
C PRO A 166 6.55 -1.54 24.76
N MET A 167 6.17 -1.38 23.48
CA MET A 167 5.62 -2.48 22.68
C MET A 167 6.67 -3.28 21.91
N GLU A 168 7.94 -2.87 21.94
CA GLU A 168 9.07 -3.60 21.35
C GLU A 168 10.09 -4.06 22.39
N VAL A 169 9.84 -3.80 23.68
CA VAL A 169 10.63 -4.36 24.78
C VAL A 169 10.12 -5.76 25.08
N ILE A 170 10.95 -6.78 24.87
CA ILE A 170 10.51 -8.18 24.95
C ILE A 170 10.40 -8.69 26.40
N ALA A 171 9.46 -9.61 26.62
CA ALA A 171 9.48 -10.48 27.78
C ALA A 171 10.68 -11.44 27.72
N THR A 172 11.21 -11.83 28.89
CA THR A 172 12.27 -12.86 28.94
C THR A 172 11.71 -14.25 28.66
N ALA A 173 12.58 -15.19 28.29
CA ALA A 173 12.25 -16.60 28.11
C ALA A 173 11.63 -17.19 29.39
N ASP A 174 12.14 -16.83 30.55
CA ASP A 174 11.60 -17.23 31.86
C ASP A 174 10.19 -16.68 32.09
N GLU A 175 9.96 -15.42 31.75
CA GLU A 175 8.65 -14.76 31.85
C GLU A 175 7.63 -15.41 30.90
N VAL A 176 8.03 -15.69 29.65
CA VAL A 176 7.18 -16.38 28.67
C VAL A 176 6.89 -17.80 29.12
N THR A 177 7.88 -18.53 29.65
CA THR A 177 7.69 -19.89 30.18
C THR A 177 6.71 -19.89 31.35
N LYS A 178 6.86 -18.95 32.30
CA LYS A 178 5.92 -18.79 33.42
C LYS A 178 4.52 -18.41 32.94
N LEU A 179 4.41 -17.55 31.93
CA LEU A 179 3.13 -17.18 31.34
C LEU A 179 2.45 -18.40 30.69
N LYS A 180 3.18 -19.20 29.92
CA LYS A 180 2.67 -20.44 29.30
C LYS A 180 2.25 -21.46 30.37
N ALA A 181 3.08 -21.69 31.38
CA ALA A 181 2.78 -22.62 32.46
C ALA A 181 1.55 -22.23 33.29
N LYS A 182 1.26 -20.92 33.43
CA LYS A 182 0.04 -20.44 34.08
C LYS A 182 -1.23 -20.60 33.22
N ASN A 183 -1.09 -20.90 31.93
CA ASN A 183 -2.20 -20.95 30.98
C ASN A 183 -2.11 -22.21 30.08
N LEU A 184 -2.12 -23.39 30.69
CA LEU A 184 -2.01 -24.68 29.99
C LEU A 184 -3.27 -25.03 29.16
N GLU A 185 -4.43 -24.52 29.55
CA GLU A 185 -5.74 -24.92 29.03
C GLU A 185 -6.15 -24.23 27.71
N PRO A 186 -5.95 -22.92 27.48
CA PRO A 186 -6.35 -22.34 26.21
C PRO A 186 -5.31 -22.58 25.12
N ALA A 187 -5.74 -22.85 23.89
CA ALA A 187 -4.84 -22.96 22.73
C ALA A 187 -4.15 -21.63 22.33
N TYR A 188 -4.55 -20.52 22.94
CA TYR A 188 -4.04 -19.18 22.69
C TYR A 188 -4.29 -18.25 23.87
N LEU A 189 -3.63 -17.09 23.92
CA LEU A 189 -3.89 -16.02 24.88
C LEU A 189 -4.40 -14.78 24.15
N VAL A 190 -5.22 -14.00 24.83
CA VAL A 190 -5.77 -12.74 24.29
C VAL A 190 -5.36 -11.60 25.21
N PHE A 191 -4.75 -10.56 24.64
CA PHE A 191 -4.29 -9.38 25.33
C PHE A 191 -5.01 -8.14 24.78
N PRO A 192 -6.02 -7.61 25.48
CA PRO A 192 -6.65 -6.37 25.08
C PRO A 192 -5.70 -5.18 25.31
N GLU A 193 -5.56 -4.31 24.31
CA GLU A 193 -4.64 -3.17 24.39
C GLU A 193 -5.25 -1.93 23.74
N SER A 194 -4.92 -0.76 24.31
CA SER A 194 -5.39 0.52 23.82
C SER A 194 -4.72 0.88 22.49
N ARG A 195 -5.42 1.63 21.64
CA ARG A 195 -4.90 2.18 20.37
C ARG A 195 -3.63 3.02 20.52
N ASN A 196 -3.36 3.52 21.73
CA ASN A 196 -2.16 4.31 22.04
C ASN A 196 -0.89 3.45 22.18
N TYR A 197 -1.01 2.12 22.18
CA TYR A 197 0.11 1.19 22.26
C TYR A 197 0.04 0.12 21.16
N PRO A 198 0.10 0.49 19.85
CA PRO A 198 0.02 -0.47 18.75
C PRO A 198 0.94 -1.68 18.97
N ILE A 199 0.43 -2.89 18.72
CA ILE A 199 1.23 -4.12 18.79
C ILE A 199 2.20 -4.13 17.59
N ILE A 200 3.50 -4.23 17.88
CA ILE A 200 4.57 -4.16 16.88
C ILE A 200 5.25 -5.51 16.69
N VAL A 201 5.64 -6.17 17.78
CA VAL A 201 6.34 -7.46 17.73
C VAL A 201 5.40 -8.60 17.35
N ARG A 202 5.83 -9.41 16.37
CA ARG A 202 5.11 -10.59 15.88
C ARG A 202 5.65 -11.90 16.48
N ASN A 203 6.97 -11.97 16.64
CA ASN A 203 7.66 -13.19 17.07
C ASN A 203 7.92 -13.24 18.58
N ASP A 204 7.51 -12.21 19.34
CA ASP A 204 7.80 -12.07 20.76
C ASP A 204 6.58 -11.54 21.52
N ILE A 205 6.57 -11.73 22.84
CA ILE A 205 5.59 -11.10 23.73
C ILE A 205 6.21 -9.82 24.31
N PRO A 206 5.53 -8.66 24.24
CA PRO A 206 5.97 -7.46 24.93
C PRO A 206 6.02 -7.66 26.45
N GLN A 207 7.07 -7.17 27.12
CA GLN A 207 7.20 -7.19 28.59
C GLN A 207 5.95 -6.63 29.27
N ARG A 208 5.37 -5.57 28.69
CA ARG A 208 4.12 -4.95 29.14
C ARG A 208 2.98 -5.96 29.36
N TRP A 209 2.85 -6.98 28.52
CA TRP A 209 1.79 -7.98 28.64
C TRP A 209 2.04 -8.94 29.80
N VAL A 210 3.29 -9.31 30.05
CA VAL A 210 3.64 -10.13 31.21
C VAL A 210 3.38 -9.38 32.50
N LEU A 211 3.76 -8.10 32.57
CA LEU A 211 3.54 -7.25 33.74
C LEU A 211 2.05 -7.04 34.03
N LYS A 212 1.23 -6.88 32.99
CA LYS A 212 -0.23 -6.82 33.13
C LYS A 212 -0.86 -8.19 33.45
N GLY A 213 -0.26 -9.29 33.02
CA GLY A 213 -0.85 -10.63 33.07
C GLY A 213 -1.98 -10.85 32.05
N ASN A 214 -2.62 -12.02 32.09
CA ASN A 214 -3.73 -12.39 31.20
C ASN A 214 -4.99 -11.59 31.56
N GLN A 215 -5.27 -10.53 30.79
CA GLN A 215 -6.38 -9.62 31.03
C GLN A 215 -7.66 -10.12 30.34
N LYS A 216 -8.72 -10.34 31.12
CA LYS A 216 -10.05 -10.71 30.59
C LYS A 216 -10.98 -9.52 30.34
N THR A 217 -10.50 -8.30 30.59
CA THR A 217 -11.27 -7.07 30.47
C THR A 217 -10.47 -6.00 29.73
N PHE A 218 -11.09 -5.37 28.74
CA PHE A 218 -10.61 -4.14 28.12
C PHE A 218 -11.35 -2.94 28.72
N THR A 219 -10.62 -1.89 29.08
CA THR A 219 -11.22 -0.63 29.58
C THR A 219 -10.54 0.57 28.91
N ASP A 220 -11.34 1.46 28.32
CA ASP A 220 -10.85 2.71 27.71
C ASP A 220 -11.96 3.79 27.67
N LYS A 221 -11.61 4.97 27.15
CA LYS A 221 -12.52 6.11 27.01
C LYS A 221 -12.63 6.56 25.56
N ALA A 222 -13.83 7.04 25.20
CA ALA A 222 -14.12 7.62 23.89
C ALA A 222 -15.08 8.80 24.03
N LEU A 223 -15.06 9.71 23.07
CA LEU A 223 -16.02 10.80 22.96
C LEU A 223 -17.28 10.34 22.22
N ARG A 224 -18.38 11.08 22.41
CA ARG A 224 -19.57 10.92 21.55
C ARG A 224 -19.20 11.23 20.10
N GLY A 225 -19.72 10.47 19.15
CA GLY A 225 -19.44 10.68 17.73
C GLY A 225 -18.05 10.20 17.27
N GLU A 226 -17.18 9.72 18.16
CA GLU A 226 -15.80 9.37 17.81
C GLU A 226 -15.69 8.06 17.01
N ASN A 227 -14.79 8.02 16.03
CA ASN A 227 -14.22 6.80 15.49
C ASN A 227 -13.20 6.24 16.48
N PHE A 228 -13.65 5.41 17.41
CA PHE A 228 -12.82 4.76 18.39
C PHE A 228 -12.22 3.46 17.83
N SER A 229 -11.01 3.11 18.26
CA SER A 229 -10.37 1.85 17.90
C SER A 229 -9.62 1.25 19.07
N PHE A 230 -9.43 -0.06 19.06
CA PHE A 230 -8.62 -0.79 20.03
C PHE A 230 -8.16 -2.10 19.41
N GLN A 231 -7.26 -2.81 20.07
CA GLN A 231 -6.70 -4.06 19.52
C GLN A 231 -6.81 -5.21 20.52
N LEU A 232 -6.98 -6.42 19.98
CA LEU A 232 -6.84 -7.67 20.70
C LEU A 232 -5.60 -8.38 20.15
N GLY A 233 -4.56 -8.49 20.97
CA GLY A 233 -3.37 -9.26 20.64
C GLY A 233 -3.59 -10.74 20.92
N ILE A 234 -3.52 -11.58 19.88
CA ILE A 234 -3.60 -13.04 20.00
C ILE A 234 -2.18 -13.60 20.04
N PHE A 235 -1.82 -14.31 21.11
CA PHE A 235 -0.61 -15.13 21.15
C PHE A 235 -0.98 -16.60 21.05
N ALA A 236 -0.59 -17.25 19.96
CA ALA A 236 -0.93 -18.64 19.68
C ALA A 236 -0.04 -19.61 20.46
N LEU A 237 -0.63 -20.46 21.31
CA LEU A 237 0.08 -21.55 21.99
C LEU A 237 0.11 -22.84 21.15
N LYS A 238 -0.80 -22.92 20.17
CA LYS A 238 -0.89 -23.90 19.07
C LYS A 238 -1.32 -23.14 17.81
N ASP A 239 -1.15 -23.71 16.63
CA ASP A 239 -1.65 -23.13 15.38
C ASP A 239 -3.15 -22.85 15.47
N LEU A 240 -3.58 -21.65 15.09
CA LEU A 240 -4.99 -21.25 15.04
C LEU A 240 -5.43 -21.07 13.60
N GLN A 241 -6.59 -21.62 13.27
CA GLN A 241 -7.19 -21.52 11.95
C GLN A 241 -8.45 -20.66 11.99
N ASN A 242 -8.60 -19.78 11.00
CA ASN A 242 -9.80 -18.99 10.74
C ASN A 242 -10.34 -18.29 12.00
N VAL A 243 -9.50 -17.45 12.60
CA VAL A 243 -9.86 -16.65 13.78
C VAL A 243 -10.96 -15.64 13.42
N LYS A 244 -12.03 -15.63 14.20
CA LYS A 244 -13.22 -14.76 14.03
C LYS A 244 -13.60 -14.07 15.34
N LEU A 245 -14.33 -12.97 15.21
CA LEU A 245 -14.78 -12.15 16.33
C LEU A 245 -16.30 -11.95 16.26
N LYS A 246 -16.96 -12.06 17.41
CA LYS A 246 -18.39 -11.75 17.57
C LYS A 246 -18.58 -10.81 18.75
N PHE A 247 -19.14 -9.63 18.48
CA PHE A 247 -19.38 -8.60 19.48
C PHE A 247 -20.82 -8.64 20.00
N SER A 248 -20.99 -8.42 21.31
CA SER A 248 -22.29 -8.06 21.87
C SER A 248 -22.56 -6.57 21.68
N ASP A 249 -23.81 -6.16 21.88
CA ASP A 249 -24.10 -4.75 22.11
C ASP A 249 -23.36 -4.26 23.37
N LEU A 250 -23.02 -2.98 23.39
CA LEU A 250 -22.57 -2.33 24.61
C LEU A 250 -23.78 -1.67 25.29
N LYS A 251 -23.98 -1.93 26.58
CA LYS A 251 -25.10 -1.41 27.37
C LYS A 251 -24.60 -0.71 28.62
N ASP A 252 -25.21 0.43 28.95
CA ASP A 252 -25.00 1.08 30.24
C ASP A 252 -26.00 0.56 31.29
N LYS A 253 -25.89 1.07 32.53
CA LYS A 253 -26.79 0.69 33.64
C LYS A 253 -28.24 1.14 33.43
N ALA A 254 -28.49 2.16 32.63
CA ALA A 254 -29.81 2.69 32.35
C ALA A 254 -30.50 1.98 31.16
N GLY A 255 -29.80 1.03 30.51
CA GLY A 255 -30.31 0.29 29.35
C GLY A 255 -30.07 0.99 28.01
N ASN A 256 -29.36 2.13 27.97
CA ASN A 256 -28.94 2.72 26.70
C ASN A 256 -27.99 1.77 25.97
N ARG A 257 -28.09 1.74 24.65
CA ARG A 257 -27.46 0.73 23.80
C ARG A 257 -26.59 1.35 22.72
N ILE A 258 -25.36 0.86 22.59
CA ILE A 258 -24.54 0.99 21.38
C ILE A 258 -24.56 -0.36 20.68
N SER A 259 -25.09 -0.37 19.45
CA SER A 259 -25.30 -1.59 18.66
C SER A 259 -23.97 -2.26 18.30
N SER A 260 -23.90 -3.59 18.40
CA SER A 260 -22.75 -4.37 17.94
C SER A 260 -22.46 -4.21 16.45
N LYS A 261 -23.45 -3.81 15.65
CA LYS A 261 -23.29 -3.51 14.21
C LYS A 261 -22.34 -2.33 13.93
N LEU A 262 -22.05 -1.51 14.94
CA LEU A 262 -21.09 -0.41 14.86
C LEU A 262 -19.66 -0.83 15.25
N ILE A 263 -19.46 -2.11 15.57
CA ILE A 263 -18.18 -2.70 15.94
C ILE A 263 -17.77 -3.72 14.87
N SER A 264 -16.53 -3.62 14.39
CA SER A 264 -15.98 -4.52 13.37
C SER A 264 -14.51 -4.81 13.62
N CYS A 265 -14.03 -5.96 13.18
CA CYS A 265 -12.60 -6.30 13.16
C CYS A 265 -12.03 -6.09 11.75
N LEU A 266 -11.07 -5.18 11.63
CA LEU A 266 -10.44 -4.81 10.37
C LEU A 266 -9.73 -6.01 9.70
N ASN A 267 -9.21 -6.93 10.52
CA ASN A 267 -8.43 -8.09 10.07
C ASN A 267 -9.30 -9.21 9.49
N THR A 268 -10.58 -9.31 9.85
CA THR A 268 -11.46 -10.40 9.40
C THR A 268 -12.41 -9.96 8.29
N ASP A 269 -12.90 -8.72 8.35
CA ASP A 269 -13.97 -8.27 7.46
C ASP A 269 -13.80 -6.79 7.09
N GLY A 270 -14.54 -6.35 6.07
CA GLY A 270 -14.59 -4.94 5.69
C GLY A 270 -15.18 -4.69 4.32
N THR A 271 -14.74 -3.61 3.69
CA THR A 271 -15.13 -3.23 2.34
C THR A 271 -13.90 -3.01 1.50
N ALA A 272 -13.76 -3.74 0.40
CA ALA A 272 -12.66 -3.60 -0.53
C ALA A 272 -12.69 -2.25 -1.26
N TYR A 273 -11.62 -1.91 -1.98
CA TYR A 273 -11.48 -0.61 -2.66
C TYR A 273 -12.49 -0.40 -3.83
N ASP A 274 -13.01 -1.49 -4.36
CA ASP A 274 -14.03 -1.54 -5.41
C ASP A 274 -15.47 -1.48 -4.83
N GLY A 275 -15.61 -1.40 -3.51
CA GLY A 275 -16.89 -1.33 -2.80
C GLY A 275 -17.50 -2.69 -2.47
N ASN A 276 -16.87 -3.80 -2.86
CA ASN A 276 -17.35 -5.14 -2.54
C ASN A 276 -17.09 -5.49 -1.07
N ALA A 277 -17.94 -6.36 -0.52
CA ALA A 277 -17.71 -6.91 0.81
C ALA A 277 -16.40 -7.71 0.83
N LEU A 278 -15.58 -7.47 1.84
CA LEU A 278 -14.32 -8.16 2.04
C LEU A 278 -14.43 -9.10 3.24
N SER A 279 -14.02 -10.35 3.05
CA SER A 279 -13.79 -11.31 4.11
C SER A 279 -12.36 -11.85 3.98
N LYS A 280 -11.68 -11.99 5.12
CA LYS A 280 -10.32 -12.48 5.25
C LYS A 280 -10.29 -13.65 6.23
N GLU A 281 -9.55 -14.68 5.85
CA GLU A 281 -9.19 -15.75 6.76
C GLU A 281 -7.95 -15.35 7.55
N VAL A 282 -8.05 -15.36 8.87
CA VAL A 282 -6.93 -15.03 9.77
C VAL A 282 -6.41 -16.31 10.41
N ASN A 283 -5.21 -16.71 10.02
CA ASN A 283 -4.49 -17.85 10.59
C ASN A 283 -3.32 -17.34 11.43
N VAL A 284 -3.11 -17.92 12.61
CA VAL A 284 -2.05 -17.50 13.54
C VAL A 284 -1.18 -18.71 13.86
N PRO A 285 0.05 -18.78 13.34
CA PRO A 285 0.96 -19.88 13.64
C PRO A 285 1.35 -19.93 15.12
N GLN A 286 1.71 -21.11 15.61
CA GLN A 286 2.19 -21.29 16.98
C GLN A 286 3.36 -20.35 17.30
N ASN A 287 3.36 -19.80 18.52
CA ASN A 287 4.34 -18.84 19.03
C ASN A 287 4.37 -17.49 18.28
N GLN A 288 3.38 -17.19 17.44
CA GLN A 288 3.23 -15.87 16.81
C GLN A 288 2.19 -15.02 17.56
N VAL A 289 2.35 -13.71 17.39
CA VAL A 289 1.41 -12.67 17.80
C VAL A 289 0.68 -12.13 16.58
N GLN A 290 -0.65 -12.13 16.63
CA GLN A 290 -1.51 -11.44 15.67
C GLN A 290 -2.26 -10.31 16.37
N ALA A 291 -2.07 -9.08 15.89
CA ALA A 291 -2.88 -7.94 16.31
C ALA A 291 -4.21 -7.92 15.54
N LEU A 292 -5.34 -7.87 16.26
CA LEU A 292 -6.67 -7.73 15.68
C LEU A 292 -7.21 -6.34 16.00
N TRP A 293 -7.26 -5.44 15.01
CA TRP A 293 -7.73 -4.07 15.15
C TRP A 293 -9.26 -4.01 15.04
N ASN A 294 -9.88 -3.50 16.08
CA ASN A 294 -11.33 -3.37 16.22
C ASN A 294 -11.71 -1.91 16.11
N LEU A 295 -12.68 -1.62 15.24
CA LEU A 295 -13.23 -0.30 15.01
C LEU A 295 -14.58 -0.21 15.70
N LEU A 296 -14.85 0.89 16.40
CA LEU A 296 -16.13 1.20 17.02
C LEU A 296 -16.48 2.66 16.72
N THR A 297 -17.56 2.88 15.97
CA THR A 297 -18.11 4.24 15.81
C THR A 297 -19.07 4.54 16.95
N ILE A 298 -18.70 5.46 17.84
CA ILE A 298 -19.59 5.91 18.92
C ILE A 298 -20.67 6.81 18.32
N PRO A 299 -21.97 6.51 18.47
CA PRO A 299 -23.02 7.39 17.97
C PRO A 299 -22.94 8.80 18.58
N THR A 300 -23.22 9.83 17.79
CA THR A 300 -23.36 11.21 18.30
C THR A 300 -24.49 11.32 19.33
N THR A 301 -25.50 10.45 19.23
CA THR A 301 -26.65 10.35 20.13
C THR A 301 -26.41 9.51 21.38
N ALA A 302 -25.25 8.85 21.50
CA ALA A 302 -24.91 8.08 22.70
C ALA A 302 -24.94 8.97 23.95
N LYS A 303 -25.39 8.41 25.08
CA LYS A 303 -25.39 9.12 26.36
C LYS A 303 -24.00 8.99 26.99
N ALA A 304 -23.61 9.97 27.79
CA ALA A 304 -22.39 9.86 28.57
C ALA A 304 -22.56 8.76 29.63
N GLY A 305 -21.55 7.93 29.83
CA GLY A 305 -21.64 6.83 30.79
C GLY A 305 -20.74 5.64 30.46
N LYS A 306 -20.71 4.66 31.36
CA LYS A 306 -19.97 3.41 31.19
C LYS A 306 -20.84 2.38 30.47
N TYR A 307 -20.43 2.00 29.27
CA TYR A 307 -21.03 0.93 28.50
C TYR A 307 -20.23 -0.36 28.65
N THR A 308 -20.94 -1.47 28.78
CA THR A 308 -20.36 -2.81 28.97
C THR A 308 -20.87 -3.79 27.93
N GLY A 309 -19.99 -4.65 27.45
CA GLY A 309 -20.33 -5.72 26.51
C GLY A 309 -19.22 -6.77 26.46
N THR A 310 -19.24 -7.62 25.46
CA THR A 310 -18.25 -8.68 25.28
C THR A 310 -17.85 -8.83 23.82
N VAL A 311 -16.65 -9.39 23.63
CA VAL A 311 -16.20 -9.95 22.36
C VAL A 311 -15.85 -11.40 22.57
N ILE A 312 -16.38 -12.26 21.70
CA ILE A 312 -16.04 -13.68 21.63
C ILE A 312 -15.06 -13.86 20.49
N ILE A 313 -13.88 -14.39 20.79
CA ILE A 313 -12.85 -14.77 19.83
C ILE A 313 -12.98 -16.27 19.63
N SER A 314 -13.13 -16.72 18.40
CA SER A 314 -13.25 -18.14 18.04
C SER A 314 -12.21 -18.52 16.98
N ALA A 315 -11.70 -19.73 17.01
CA ALA A 315 -10.93 -20.33 15.92
C ALA A 315 -11.58 -21.65 15.52
N ALA A 316 -11.43 -22.07 14.26
CA ALA A 316 -12.03 -23.30 13.75
C ALA A 316 -11.55 -24.56 14.50
N ASN A 317 -10.33 -24.52 15.04
CA ASN A 317 -9.65 -25.64 15.67
C ASN A 317 -9.35 -25.44 17.17
N ALA A 318 -9.97 -24.45 17.83
CA ALA A 318 -9.75 -24.20 19.25
C ALA A 318 -10.97 -23.62 19.98
N PRO A 319 -11.11 -23.85 21.31
CA PRO A 319 -12.19 -23.25 22.10
C PRO A 319 -12.21 -21.72 22.02
N SER A 320 -13.42 -21.15 22.10
CA SER A 320 -13.59 -19.71 22.08
C SER A 320 -13.19 -19.06 23.41
N GLN A 321 -12.70 -17.83 23.35
CA GLN A 321 -12.44 -16.99 24.53
C GLN A 321 -13.32 -15.76 24.53
N THR A 322 -13.74 -15.33 25.71
CA THR A 322 -14.53 -14.11 25.88
C THR A 322 -13.71 -13.05 26.60
N ILE A 323 -13.74 -11.82 26.08
CA ILE A 323 -13.19 -10.62 26.72
C ILE A 323 -14.33 -9.66 27.01
N GLN A 324 -14.35 -9.12 28.22
CA GLN A 324 -15.28 -8.06 28.61
C GLN A 324 -14.80 -6.71 28.09
N LEU A 325 -15.70 -5.92 27.51
CA LEU A 325 -15.44 -4.57 27.02
C LEU A 325 -16.10 -3.56 27.96
N ASN A 326 -15.33 -2.58 28.44
CA ASN A 326 -15.79 -1.48 29.28
C ASN A 326 -15.39 -0.14 28.63
N ILE A 327 -16.32 0.51 27.95
CA ILE A 327 -16.05 1.79 27.27
C ILE A 327 -16.76 2.91 28.02
N THR A 328 -16.00 3.90 28.49
CA THR A 328 -16.58 5.12 29.06
C THR A 328 -16.78 6.14 27.95
N VAL A 329 -18.02 6.51 27.69
CA VAL A 329 -18.37 7.56 26.72
C VAL A 329 -18.45 8.89 27.46
N ASP A 330 -17.58 9.83 27.10
CA ASP A 330 -17.55 11.17 27.67
C ASP A 330 -18.65 12.06 27.03
N ALA A 331 -19.08 13.09 27.76
CA ALA A 331 -20.18 13.96 27.32
C ALA A 331 -19.84 14.85 26.11
N GLN A 332 -18.54 15.10 25.88
CA GLN A 332 -18.03 15.90 24.77
C GLN A 332 -18.24 15.19 23.42
N LEU A 333 -18.59 15.98 22.40
CA LEU A 333 -18.71 15.52 21.01
C LEU A 333 -17.35 15.62 20.32
N ALA A 334 -16.93 14.54 19.64
CA ALA A 334 -15.74 14.54 18.81
C ALA A 334 -15.92 15.47 17.59
N LYS A 335 -14.90 16.29 17.31
CA LYS A 335 -14.85 17.08 16.07
C LYS A 335 -14.56 16.13 14.89
N GLU A 336 -15.42 16.13 13.87
CA GLU A 336 -15.27 15.29 12.66
C GLU A 336 -14.92 13.83 12.99
N ASN A 337 -15.64 13.22 13.94
CA ASN A 337 -15.39 11.85 14.41
C ASN A 337 -13.97 11.60 14.98
N GLY A 338 -13.21 12.65 15.32
CA GLY A 338 -11.84 12.56 15.87
C GLY A 338 -10.73 12.41 14.83
N ILE A 339 -11.03 12.54 13.53
CA ILE A 339 -10.05 12.34 12.44
C ILE A 339 -8.91 13.39 12.43
N ASN A 340 -9.05 14.47 13.21
CA ASN A 340 -7.99 15.45 13.44
C ASN A 340 -6.91 14.98 14.44
N GLU A 341 -7.09 13.81 15.07
CA GLU A 341 -6.12 13.19 15.99
C GLU A 341 -5.65 11.81 15.47
N PRO A 342 -4.94 11.74 14.33
CA PRO A 342 -4.60 10.46 13.69
C PRO A 342 -3.72 9.55 14.56
N TRP A 343 -2.96 10.08 15.53
CA TRP A 343 -2.19 9.28 16.49
C TRP A 343 -3.09 8.41 17.39
N LYS A 344 -4.37 8.74 17.51
CA LYS A 344 -5.40 7.93 18.18
C LYS A 344 -6.02 6.88 17.25
N GLN A 345 -5.46 6.65 16.06
CA GLN A 345 -5.93 5.64 15.10
C GLN A 345 -7.41 5.82 14.70
N THR A 346 -7.89 7.07 14.66
CA THR A 346 -9.29 7.43 14.37
C THR A 346 -9.64 7.31 12.89
N ARG A 347 -8.61 7.27 12.03
CA ARG A 347 -8.75 7.14 10.56
C ARG A 347 -8.73 5.70 10.06
N LEU A 348 -8.56 4.70 10.93
CA LEU A 348 -8.64 3.30 10.51
C LEU A 348 -10.02 2.94 9.93
N THR A 349 -11.07 3.68 10.28
CA THR A 349 -12.40 3.56 9.66
C THR A 349 -12.39 3.89 8.17
N TRP A 350 -11.47 4.73 7.71
CA TRP A 350 -11.35 5.10 6.29
C TRP A 350 -10.98 3.91 5.41
N LEU A 351 -10.31 2.88 5.95
CA LEU A 351 -9.97 1.66 5.20
C LEU A 351 -11.23 0.92 4.69
N ASN A 352 -12.39 1.09 5.35
CA ASN A 352 -13.65 0.50 4.92
C ASN A 352 -14.59 1.53 4.25
N SER A 353 -14.09 2.70 3.83
CA SER A 353 -14.92 3.75 3.23
C SER A 353 -15.40 3.40 1.81
N THR A 354 -16.67 3.73 1.54
CA THR A 354 -17.29 3.68 0.20
C THR A 354 -17.44 5.08 -0.42
N LEU A 355 -16.72 6.07 0.08
CA LEU A 355 -16.81 7.44 -0.40
C LEU A 355 -16.56 7.51 -1.92
N ALA A 356 -17.48 8.17 -2.63
CA ALA A 356 -17.46 8.40 -4.07
C ALA A 356 -17.51 7.13 -4.96
N GLN A 357 -17.94 5.98 -4.43
CA GLN A 357 -17.95 4.70 -5.16
C GLN A 357 -18.93 4.66 -6.35
N LYS A 358 -20.07 5.37 -6.25
CA LYS A 358 -21.09 5.38 -7.30
C LYS A 358 -20.48 5.89 -8.61
N ASN A 359 -20.76 5.20 -9.72
CA ASN A 359 -20.23 5.59 -11.02
C ASN A 359 -21.05 6.72 -11.68
N THR A 360 -21.19 7.84 -10.99
CA THR A 360 -21.85 9.02 -11.56
C THR A 360 -20.95 9.67 -12.61
N VAL A 361 -21.56 10.24 -13.65
CA VAL A 361 -20.86 10.95 -14.72
C VAL A 361 -20.02 12.09 -14.13
N ILE A 362 -18.81 12.28 -14.65
CA ILE A 362 -17.87 13.34 -14.27
C ILE A 362 -17.75 14.29 -15.46
N ALA A 363 -17.73 15.60 -15.25
CA ALA A 363 -17.51 16.55 -16.35
C ALA A 363 -16.13 16.30 -17.01
N PRO A 364 -16.00 16.43 -18.34
CA PRO A 364 -16.99 16.93 -19.31
C PRO A 364 -17.90 15.83 -19.90
N TYR A 365 -17.85 14.59 -19.41
CA TYR A 365 -18.59 13.48 -19.99
C TYR A 365 -20.10 13.66 -19.90
N THR A 366 -20.80 12.99 -20.83
CA THR A 366 -22.26 12.97 -20.90
C THR A 366 -22.80 11.59 -20.47
N PRO A 367 -24.07 11.51 -20.02
CA PRO A 367 -24.72 10.24 -19.76
C PRO A 367 -24.72 9.32 -20.97
N LEU A 368 -24.53 8.02 -20.74
CA LEU A 368 -24.65 6.97 -21.76
C LEU A 368 -26.09 6.90 -22.28
N GLN A 369 -26.25 6.81 -23.60
CA GLN A 369 -27.55 6.71 -24.27
C GLN A 369 -27.63 5.44 -25.13
N ILE A 370 -28.70 4.67 -24.99
CA ILE A 370 -28.90 3.40 -25.72
C ILE A 370 -30.01 3.55 -26.74
N VAL A 371 -29.74 3.20 -28.00
CA VAL A 371 -30.73 3.09 -29.09
C VAL A 371 -30.49 1.76 -29.82
N GLY A 372 -31.39 0.80 -29.64
CA GLY A 372 -31.18 -0.57 -30.11
C GLY A 372 -29.93 -1.18 -29.47
N ASN A 373 -29.00 -1.66 -30.29
CA ASN A 373 -27.70 -2.19 -29.85
C ASN A 373 -26.59 -1.12 -29.85
N ALA A 374 -26.91 0.13 -30.16
CA ALA A 374 -25.95 1.22 -30.14
C ALA A 374 -25.95 1.93 -28.79
N ILE A 375 -24.76 2.20 -28.27
CA ILE A 375 -24.53 2.98 -27.05
C ILE A 375 -23.70 4.21 -27.44
N SER A 376 -24.28 5.39 -27.21
CA SER A 376 -23.63 6.68 -27.47
C SER A 376 -23.11 7.29 -26.17
N LEU A 377 -21.96 7.94 -26.26
CA LEU A 377 -21.25 8.62 -25.18
C LEU A 377 -20.57 9.87 -25.75
N LEU A 378 -19.92 10.67 -24.91
CA LEU A 378 -19.26 11.92 -25.36
C LEU A 378 -18.32 11.65 -26.55
N GLY A 379 -18.67 12.21 -27.71
CA GLY A 379 -17.88 12.17 -28.95
C GLY A 379 -17.66 10.79 -29.57
N ARG A 380 -18.33 9.73 -29.08
CA ARG A 380 -18.10 8.34 -29.49
C ARG A 380 -19.40 7.54 -29.52
N LYS A 381 -19.38 6.43 -30.25
CA LYS A 381 -20.51 5.49 -30.34
C LYS A 381 -19.99 4.07 -30.53
N ILE A 382 -20.65 3.11 -29.89
CA ILE A 382 -20.38 1.69 -30.03
C ILE A 382 -21.66 1.01 -30.50
N GLU A 383 -21.56 0.18 -31.53
CA GLU A 383 -22.63 -0.73 -31.94
C GLU A 383 -22.24 -2.16 -31.56
N LEU A 384 -23.12 -2.89 -30.86
CA LEU A 384 -22.87 -4.27 -30.46
C LEU A 384 -23.43 -5.26 -31.49
N ASP A 385 -22.65 -6.30 -31.80
CA ASP A 385 -23.10 -7.46 -32.56
C ASP A 385 -23.87 -8.46 -31.68
N LYS A 386 -24.51 -9.46 -32.27
CA LYS A 386 -25.35 -10.46 -31.56
C LYS A 386 -24.59 -11.29 -30.53
N ASN A 387 -23.27 -11.43 -30.69
CA ASN A 387 -22.37 -12.10 -29.74
C ASN A 387 -21.92 -11.19 -28.59
N GLY A 388 -22.35 -9.93 -28.57
CA GLY A 388 -22.02 -8.95 -27.53
C GLY A 388 -20.70 -8.21 -27.73
N PHE A 389 -19.91 -8.53 -28.75
CA PHE A 389 -18.68 -7.80 -29.09
C PHE A 389 -18.97 -6.57 -29.95
N PRO A 390 -18.03 -5.60 -30.05
CA PRO A 390 -18.21 -4.43 -30.88
C PRO A 390 -18.31 -4.80 -32.36
N LYS A 391 -19.44 -4.45 -32.98
CA LYS A 391 -19.64 -4.48 -34.43
C LYS A 391 -18.96 -3.30 -35.11
N GLN A 392 -19.06 -2.12 -34.50
CA GLN A 392 -18.38 -0.90 -34.95
C GLN A 392 -18.09 -0.01 -33.74
N ILE A 393 -16.97 0.69 -33.78
CA ILE A 393 -16.62 1.77 -32.84
C ILE A 393 -16.39 3.03 -33.67
N GLN A 394 -17.09 4.10 -33.33
CA GLN A 394 -17.01 5.38 -34.02
C GLN A 394 -16.54 6.47 -33.06
N THR A 395 -15.64 7.33 -33.55
CA THR A 395 -15.31 8.60 -32.89
C THR A 395 -15.77 9.74 -33.76
N PHE A 396 -16.03 10.90 -33.16
CA PHE A 396 -16.58 12.07 -33.85
C PHE A 396 -15.67 13.30 -33.75
N PHE A 397 -14.43 13.16 -33.28
CA PHE A 397 -13.52 14.28 -33.08
C PHE A 397 -12.89 14.79 -34.39
N SER A 398 -12.69 16.09 -34.51
CA SER A 398 -11.92 16.69 -35.60
C SER A 398 -10.45 16.27 -35.55
N PRO A 399 -9.71 16.28 -36.69
CA PRO A 399 -8.26 16.02 -36.70
C PRO A 399 -7.45 16.92 -35.76
N GLU A 400 -7.88 18.17 -35.57
CA GLU A 400 -7.27 19.16 -34.68
C GLU A 400 -7.58 18.92 -33.19
N MET A 401 -8.47 17.98 -32.88
CA MET A 401 -8.89 17.62 -31.52
C MET A 401 -9.65 18.70 -30.74
N THR A 402 -10.04 19.79 -31.38
CA THR A 402 -10.73 20.92 -30.75
C THR A 402 -12.25 20.81 -30.76
N GLU A 403 -12.83 19.97 -31.63
CA GLU A 403 -14.28 19.91 -31.86
C GLU A 403 -14.82 18.48 -31.97
N ILE A 404 -16.12 18.32 -31.67
CA ILE A 404 -16.91 17.13 -31.97
C ILE A 404 -17.75 17.43 -33.21
N THR A 405 -17.56 16.64 -34.26
CA THR A 405 -18.18 16.77 -35.58
C THR A 405 -19.36 15.80 -35.75
N ALA A 406 -20.11 15.93 -36.84
CA ALA A 406 -21.20 15.00 -37.18
C ALA A 406 -20.73 13.75 -37.95
N THR A 407 -19.56 13.81 -38.60
CA THR A 407 -19.04 12.73 -39.44
C THR A 407 -18.22 11.76 -38.59
N PRO A 408 -18.55 10.45 -38.57
CA PRO A 408 -17.80 9.50 -37.78
C PRO A 408 -16.47 9.13 -38.45
N ASN A 409 -15.42 8.99 -37.64
CA ASN A 409 -14.26 8.17 -37.96
C ASN A 409 -14.59 6.73 -37.56
N ASN A 410 -14.66 5.82 -38.53
CA ASN A 410 -14.86 4.39 -38.26
C ASN A 410 -13.54 3.75 -37.85
N LEU A 411 -13.49 3.19 -36.64
CA LEU A 411 -12.29 2.57 -36.10
C LEU A 411 -12.11 1.15 -36.63
N LEU A 412 -13.21 0.39 -36.71
CA LEU A 412 -13.17 -1.01 -37.12
C LEU A 412 -13.50 -1.15 -38.61
N TYR A 413 -12.72 -1.99 -39.30
CA TYR A 413 -12.98 -2.39 -40.68
C TYR A 413 -14.08 -3.47 -40.76
N GLU A 414 -14.09 -4.39 -39.79
CA GLU A 414 -15.14 -5.39 -39.57
C GLU A 414 -15.34 -5.59 -38.05
N ASN A 415 -16.33 -6.36 -37.63
CA ASN A 415 -16.61 -6.59 -36.20
C ASN A 415 -15.43 -7.26 -35.48
N ILE A 416 -15.26 -6.97 -34.18
CA ILE A 416 -14.36 -7.76 -33.32
C ILE A 416 -14.98 -9.15 -33.16
N HIS A 417 -14.21 -10.20 -33.41
CA HIS A 417 -14.72 -11.56 -33.41
C HIS A 417 -13.68 -12.59 -32.94
N PHE A 418 -14.19 -13.70 -32.43
CA PHE A 418 -13.39 -14.86 -32.03
C PHE A 418 -13.45 -15.98 -33.07
N HIS A 419 -12.33 -16.66 -33.24
CA HIS A 419 -12.26 -17.95 -33.93
C HIS A 419 -11.83 -19.04 -32.96
N PHE A 420 -12.50 -20.18 -33.05
CA PHE A 420 -12.16 -21.41 -32.33
C PHE A 420 -11.84 -22.46 -33.38
N VAL A 421 -10.55 -22.70 -33.66
CA VAL A 421 -10.13 -23.57 -34.76
C VAL A 421 -9.98 -24.99 -34.24
N ARG A 422 -10.66 -25.97 -34.84
CA ARG A 422 -10.50 -27.38 -34.45
C ARG A 422 -9.15 -27.93 -34.87
N LYS A 423 -8.53 -28.72 -33.99
CA LYS A 423 -7.27 -29.41 -34.30
C LYS A 423 -7.43 -30.51 -35.35
N ALA A 424 -8.56 -31.20 -35.36
CA ALA A 424 -8.79 -32.36 -36.22
C ALA A 424 -8.80 -32.02 -37.73
N ASP A 425 -9.40 -30.90 -38.13
CA ASP A 425 -9.60 -30.52 -39.53
C ASP A 425 -9.12 -29.09 -39.87
N GLY A 426 -8.63 -28.34 -38.87
CA GLY A 426 -8.21 -26.95 -39.05
C GLY A 426 -9.34 -25.97 -39.36
N LYS A 427 -10.61 -26.38 -39.25
CA LYS A 427 -11.76 -25.53 -39.56
C LYS A 427 -12.23 -24.76 -38.33
N ASN A 428 -12.72 -23.54 -38.55
CA ASN A 428 -13.35 -22.75 -37.50
C ASN A 428 -14.66 -23.39 -37.03
N ILE A 429 -14.90 -23.41 -35.72
CA ILE A 429 -16.16 -23.84 -35.12
C ILE A 429 -17.19 -22.73 -35.35
N LYS A 430 -18.32 -23.10 -35.96
CA LYS A 430 -19.44 -22.18 -36.17
C LYS A 430 -20.28 -22.12 -34.90
N MET A 431 -20.41 -20.91 -34.35
CA MET A 431 -21.23 -20.64 -33.17
C MET A 431 -22.62 -20.13 -33.57
N SER A 432 -23.61 -20.38 -32.73
CA SER A 432 -24.95 -19.79 -32.85
C SER A 432 -25.15 -18.77 -31.72
N ASP A 433 -25.45 -17.53 -32.08
CA ASP A 433 -25.59 -16.41 -31.14
C ASP A 433 -27.03 -16.24 -30.69
N SER A 434 -27.21 -15.99 -29.39
CA SER A 434 -28.52 -15.77 -28.76
C SER A 434 -28.95 -14.29 -28.72
N GLY A 435 -28.07 -13.35 -29.09
CA GLY A 435 -28.34 -11.92 -29.04
C GLY A 435 -27.82 -11.24 -27.77
N VAL A 436 -28.04 -9.93 -27.68
CA VAL A 436 -27.57 -9.06 -26.59
C VAL A 436 -28.72 -8.76 -25.64
N GLU A 437 -28.48 -8.98 -24.35
CA GLU A 437 -29.38 -8.61 -23.26
C GLU A 437 -28.72 -7.53 -22.39
N PHE A 438 -29.28 -6.32 -22.37
CA PHE A 438 -28.82 -5.27 -21.45
C PHE A 438 -29.28 -5.54 -20.02
N THR A 439 -28.32 -5.76 -19.12
CA THR A 439 -28.56 -6.07 -17.70
C THR A 439 -28.47 -4.86 -16.78
N LYS A 440 -27.84 -3.77 -17.24
CA LYS A 440 -27.72 -2.52 -16.49
C LYS A 440 -27.74 -1.31 -17.42
N LYS A 441 -28.52 -0.29 -17.08
CA LYS A 441 -28.68 0.96 -17.85
C LYS A 441 -28.68 2.16 -16.90
N GLU A 442 -27.51 2.70 -16.62
CA GLU A 442 -27.32 3.90 -15.80
C GLU A 442 -26.55 4.96 -16.58
N ALA A 443 -26.68 6.22 -16.17
CA ALA A 443 -25.98 7.35 -16.81
C ALA A 443 -24.47 7.12 -16.96
N GLY A 444 -23.83 6.48 -15.98
CA GLY A 444 -22.38 6.24 -16.01
C GLY A 444 -21.95 4.83 -16.41
N THR A 445 -22.87 3.86 -16.49
CA THR A 445 -22.54 2.47 -16.78
C THR A 445 -23.68 1.77 -17.52
N VAL A 446 -23.35 1.13 -18.63
CA VAL A 446 -24.21 0.17 -19.33
C VAL A 446 -23.55 -1.20 -19.28
N GLN A 447 -24.31 -2.24 -18.96
CA GLN A 447 -23.83 -3.63 -18.97
C GLN A 447 -24.76 -4.51 -19.79
N TRP A 448 -24.20 -5.53 -20.41
CA TRP A 448 -24.95 -6.51 -21.17
C TRP A 448 -24.35 -7.91 -21.03
N LYS A 449 -25.17 -8.89 -21.40
CA LYS A 449 -24.78 -10.28 -21.57
C LYS A 449 -25.08 -10.73 -22.99
N ALA A 450 -24.29 -11.66 -23.48
CA ALA A 450 -24.56 -12.39 -24.71
C ALA A 450 -24.03 -13.81 -24.56
N LYS A 451 -24.63 -14.74 -25.30
CA LYS A 451 -24.23 -16.14 -25.31
C LYS A 451 -24.13 -16.65 -26.74
N SER A 452 -23.05 -17.37 -27.02
CA SER A 452 -22.83 -18.08 -28.27
C SER A 452 -22.54 -19.54 -27.95
N SER A 453 -23.12 -20.48 -28.70
CA SER A 453 -22.87 -21.91 -28.46
C SER A 453 -22.98 -22.76 -29.70
N ASN A 454 -22.34 -23.93 -29.65
CA ASN A 454 -22.62 -25.07 -30.52
C ASN A 454 -22.73 -26.34 -29.65
N ASP A 455 -22.55 -27.52 -30.25
CA ASP A 455 -22.60 -28.80 -29.54
C ASP A 455 -21.32 -29.13 -28.72
N SER A 456 -20.21 -28.41 -28.94
CA SER A 456 -18.91 -28.66 -28.29
C SER A 456 -18.47 -27.56 -27.33
N LEU A 457 -18.87 -26.31 -27.56
CA LEU A 457 -18.42 -25.13 -26.84
C LEU A 457 -19.60 -24.21 -26.51
N GLN A 458 -19.49 -23.54 -25.36
CA GLN A 458 -20.31 -22.41 -24.97
C GLN A 458 -19.41 -21.22 -24.64
N VAL A 459 -19.80 -20.03 -25.09
CA VAL A 459 -19.14 -18.76 -24.81
C VAL A 459 -20.16 -17.84 -24.16
N ASP A 460 -19.93 -17.49 -22.91
CA ASP A 460 -20.73 -16.51 -22.16
C ASP A 460 -19.94 -15.20 -22.07
N VAL A 461 -20.53 -14.12 -22.61
CA VAL A 461 -19.95 -12.78 -22.63
C VAL A 461 -20.69 -11.90 -21.65
N VAL A 462 -19.93 -11.24 -20.76
CA VAL A 462 -20.40 -10.11 -19.96
C VAL A 462 -19.61 -8.88 -20.39
N GLY A 463 -20.28 -7.90 -20.98
CA GLY A 463 -19.69 -6.64 -21.40
C GLY A 463 -20.17 -5.49 -20.51
N SER A 464 -19.29 -4.51 -20.30
CA SER A 464 -19.63 -3.25 -19.65
C SER A 464 -18.98 -2.08 -20.36
N LEU A 465 -19.70 -0.98 -20.49
CA LEU A 465 -19.22 0.31 -20.98
C LEU A 465 -19.44 1.37 -19.90
N GLU A 466 -18.42 2.18 -19.67
CA GLU A 466 -18.52 3.37 -18.83
C GLU A 466 -18.52 4.67 -19.63
N PHE A 467 -19.01 5.75 -18.99
CA PHE A 467 -19.19 7.08 -19.62
C PHE A 467 -17.92 7.68 -20.25
N ASP A 468 -16.74 7.22 -19.83
CA ASP A 468 -15.44 7.68 -20.32
C ASP A 468 -14.91 6.88 -21.52
N GLY A 469 -15.63 5.84 -21.97
CA GLY A 469 -15.22 4.98 -23.09
C GLY A 469 -14.39 3.76 -22.70
N PHE A 470 -14.30 3.44 -21.41
CA PHE A 470 -13.74 2.17 -20.93
C PHE A 470 -14.73 1.02 -21.14
N LEU A 471 -14.30 -0.01 -21.86
CA LEU A 471 -14.99 -1.29 -21.95
C LEU A 471 -14.23 -2.38 -21.20
N ALA A 472 -14.97 -3.20 -20.45
CA ALA A 472 -14.46 -4.43 -19.87
C ALA A 472 -15.32 -5.61 -20.30
N TYR A 473 -14.66 -6.67 -20.75
CA TYR A 473 -15.26 -7.93 -21.18
C TYR A 473 -14.78 -9.09 -20.31
N THR A 474 -15.72 -9.84 -19.76
CA THR A 474 -15.49 -11.20 -19.28
C THR A 474 -15.98 -12.17 -20.34
N VAL A 475 -15.09 -13.01 -20.89
CA VAL A 475 -15.40 -13.99 -21.93
C VAL A 475 -15.12 -15.38 -21.39
N LYS A 476 -16.17 -16.07 -20.94
CA LYS A 476 -16.06 -17.41 -20.37
C LYS A 476 -16.31 -18.46 -21.44
N VAL A 477 -15.31 -19.26 -21.77
CA VAL A 477 -15.42 -20.37 -22.73
C VAL A 477 -15.48 -21.68 -21.96
N THR A 478 -16.57 -22.42 -22.12
CA THR A 478 -16.80 -23.72 -21.46
C THR A 478 -16.85 -24.84 -22.50
N ALA A 479 -16.08 -25.91 -22.26
CA ALA A 479 -16.13 -27.12 -23.08
C ALA A 479 -17.34 -27.98 -22.70
N LEU A 480 -18.26 -28.19 -23.65
CA LEU A 480 -19.46 -29.05 -23.48
C LEU A 480 -19.16 -30.53 -23.80
N LYS A 481 -18.07 -30.76 -24.54
CA LYS A 481 -17.48 -32.06 -24.88
C LYS A 481 -15.96 -31.93 -24.80
N ASP A 482 -15.25 -33.05 -24.76
CA ASP A 482 -13.81 -33.06 -24.99
C ASP A 482 -13.52 -32.45 -26.37
N VAL A 483 -12.65 -31.44 -26.40
CA VAL A 483 -12.35 -30.67 -27.61
C VAL A 483 -10.87 -30.36 -27.70
N ALA A 484 -10.31 -30.59 -28.87
CA ALA A 484 -8.95 -30.21 -29.23
C ALA A 484 -9.01 -29.00 -30.17
N LEU A 485 -8.49 -27.87 -29.71
CA LEU A 485 -8.43 -26.62 -30.47
C LEU A 485 -6.99 -26.43 -30.97
N LYS A 486 -6.85 -26.12 -32.26
CA LYS A 486 -5.58 -25.72 -32.87
C LYS A 486 -5.18 -24.31 -32.43
N ASP A 487 -6.18 -23.44 -32.31
CA ASP A 487 -5.99 -22.06 -31.88
C ASP A 487 -7.31 -21.48 -31.39
N VAL A 488 -7.24 -20.54 -30.46
CA VAL A 488 -8.31 -19.59 -30.16
C VAL A 488 -7.79 -18.20 -30.45
N THR A 489 -8.44 -17.48 -31.35
CA THR A 489 -8.01 -16.13 -31.72
C THR A 489 -9.11 -15.12 -31.49
N MET A 490 -8.73 -13.91 -31.07
CA MET A 490 -9.55 -12.71 -31.16
C MET A 490 -8.92 -11.77 -32.17
N HIS A 491 -9.68 -11.48 -33.23
CA HIS A 491 -9.32 -10.50 -34.23
C HIS A 491 -9.87 -9.13 -33.86
N ILE A 492 -9.01 -8.11 -33.87
CA ILE A 492 -9.40 -6.70 -33.88
C ILE A 492 -8.95 -6.12 -35.23
N PRO A 493 -9.85 -6.05 -36.22
CA PRO A 493 -9.54 -5.57 -37.56
C PRO A 493 -9.82 -4.07 -37.67
N PHE A 494 -8.76 -3.28 -37.57
CA PHE A 494 -8.84 -1.82 -37.66
C PHE A 494 -8.98 -1.35 -39.11
N ASN A 495 -9.67 -0.22 -39.30
CA ASN A 495 -9.50 0.57 -40.50
C ASN A 495 -8.05 1.08 -40.55
N LYS A 496 -7.38 0.94 -41.69
CA LYS A 496 -5.96 1.35 -41.85
C LYS A 496 -5.73 2.81 -41.46
N THR A 497 -6.68 3.70 -41.77
CA THR A 497 -6.59 5.13 -41.44
C THR A 497 -6.73 5.42 -39.95
N ALA A 498 -7.34 4.52 -39.18
CA ALA A 498 -7.48 4.59 -37.73
C ALA A 498 -6.34 3.86 -36.98
N ALA A 499 -5.36 3.29 -37.69
CA ALA A 499 -4.24 2.53 -37.11
C ALA A 499 -2.87 2.97 -37.70
N THR A 500 -2.71 4.29 -37.82
CA THR A 500 -1.48 4.94 -38.32
C THR A 500 -0.32 4.80 -37.34
N TYR A 501 -0.61 4.97 -36.05
CA TYR A 501 0.35 4.97 -34.96
C TYR A 501 0.13 3.78 -34.03
N MET A 502 1.18 3.43 -33.29
CA MET A 502 1.17 2.34 -32.32
C MET A 502 2.06 2.65 -31.12
N MET A 503 1.71 2.10 -29.97
CA MET A 503 2.52 2.08 -28.75
C MET A 503 2.27 0.77 -27.98
N GLY A 504 3.31 0.19 -27.37
CA GLY A 504 3.23 -1.10 -26.66
C GLY A 504 3.87 -2.26 -27.42
N LEU A 505 3.79 -3.48 -26.89
CA LEU A 505 4.36 -4.71 -27.48
C LEU A 505 5.86 -4.60 -27.81
N GLY A 506 6.63 -3.90 -26.98
CA GLY A 506 8.06 -3.67 -27.19
C GLY A 506 8.37 -2.65 -28.29
N GLN A 507 7.39 -1.82 -28.66
CA GLN A 507 7.57 -0.66 -29.52
C GLN A 507 7.48 0.62 -28.69
N LYS A 508 8.37 1.57 -28.98
CA LYS A 508 8.16 2.97 -28.61
C LYS A 508 6.93 3.51 -29.35
N GLY A 509 6.27 4.52 -28.81
CA GLY A 509 5.22 5.24 -29.50
C GLY A 509 5.73 5.88 -30.80
N GLY A 510 4.93 5.80 -31.84
CA GLY A 510 5.26 6.40 -33.13
C GLY A 510 4.46 5.79 -34.27
N LEU A 511 4.96 5.95 -35.50
CA LEU A 511 4.42 5.29 -36.67
C LEU A 511 4.46 3.78 -36.46
N ARG A 512 3.31 3.15 -36.66
CA ARG A 512 3.16 1.70 -36.49
C ARG A 512 4.10 0.98 -37.48
N PRO A 513 4.95 0.04 -37.01
CA PRO A 513 5.72 -0.83 -37.91
C PRO A 513 4.82 -1.63 -38.84
N GLU A 514 5.27 -1.94 -40.06
CA GLU A 514 4.44 -2.67 -41.04
C GLU A 514 3.88 -3.98 -40.47
N GLN A 515 4.74 -4.73 -39.77
CA GLN A 515 4.43 -5.97 -39.05
C GLN A 515 5.06 -5.94 -37.65
N VAL A 516 4.31 -6.43 -36.67
CA VAL A 516 4.79 -6.68 -35.31
C VAL A 516 4.41 -8.10 -34.93
N ASP A 517 5.38 -8.89 -34.48
CA ASP A 517 5.16 -10.21 -33.90
C ASP A 517 5.65 -10.22 -32.45
N TRP A 518 4.73 -10.44 -31.52
CA TRP A 518 4.97 -10.32 -30.10
C TRP A 518 4.58 -11.59 -29.35
N LYS A 519 5.35 -11.90 -28.30
CA LYS A 519 5.17 -13.02 -27.37
C LYS A 519 5.21 -12.53 -25.93
N TRP A 520 4.50 -13.25 -25.08
CA TRP A 520 4.48 -13.00 -23.64
C TRP A 520 5.87 -13.17 -23.01
N ASP A 521 6.23 -12.22 -22.14
CA ASP A 521 7.43 -12.27 -21.29
C ASP A 521 7.12 -11.55 -19.98
N VAL A 522 6.18 -12.08 -19.21
CA VAL A 522 5.70 -11.41 -17.99
C VAL A 522 6.81 -11.29 -16.93
N THR A 523 7.82 -12.16 -16.93
CA THR A 523 8.92 -12.10 -15.97
C THR A 523 9.77 -10.84 -16.13
N ASN A 524 9.95 -10.36 -17.37
CA ASN A 524 10.84 -9.23 -17.66
C ASN A 524 10.13 -8.02 -18.29
N LYS A 525 8.91 -8.17 -18.80
CA LYS A 525 8.19 -7.13 -19.54
C LYS A 525 6.76 -6.93 -19.02
N ASN A 526 6.46 -5.70 -18.64
CA ASN A 526 5.13 -5.25 -18.20
C ASN A 526 4.27 -4.92 -19.43
N GLN A 527 3.95 -5.93 -20.23
CA GLN A 527 3.25 -5.76 -21.51
C GLN A 527 2.12 -6.79 -21.63
N ASP A 528 0.88 -6.31 -21.67
CA ASP A 528 -0.34 -7.12 -21.81
C ASP A 528 -1.25 -6.63 -22.94
N GLY A 529 -0.77 -5.69 -23.77
CA GLY A 529 -1.58 -5.04 -24.79
C GLY A 529 -0.88 -3.90 -25.52
N THR A 530 -1.65 -3.18 -26.33
CA THR A 530 -1.18 -2.09 -27.19
C THR A 530 -2.24 -1.03 -27.39
N TRP A 531 -1.80 0.18 -27.73
CA TRP A 531 -2.62 1.19 -28.36
C TRP A 531 -2.32 1.25 -29.86
N LEU A 532 -3.37 1.22 -30.68
CA LEU A 532 -3.35 1.46 -32.12
C LEU A 532 -4.30 2.61 -32.42
N GLY A 533 -3.85 3.60 -33.18
CA GLY A 533 -4.65 4.79 -33.36
C GLY A 533 -4.16 5.78 -34.40
N ASN A 534 -4.96 6.83 -34.56
CA ASN A 534 -4.67 8.10 -35.18
C ASN A 534 -5.04 9.22 -34.18
N VAL A 535 -4.78 10.48 -34.52
CA VAL A 535 -4.98 11.64 -33.63
C VAL A 535 -6.42 11.70 -33.09
N ASN A 536 -7.42 11.42 -33.91
CA ASN A 536 -8.84 11.56 -33.56
C ASN A 536 -9.61 10.23 -33.51
N ALA A 537 -8.94 9.09 -33.61
CA ALA A 537 -9.55 7.75 -33.50
C ALA A 537 -8.51 6.71 -33.07
N GLY A 538 -8.72 6.01 -31.96
CA GLY A 538 -7.81 4.95 -31.53
C GLY A 538 -8.40 4.02 -30.46
N LEU A 539 -7.72 2.90 -30.25
CA LEU A 539 -8.10 1.87 -29.29
C LEU A 539 -6.86 1.39 -28.56
N GLN A 540 -6.87 1.52 -27.24
CA GLN A 540 -5.99 0.73 -26.39
C GLN A 540 -6.74 -0.54 -25.99
N TYR A 541 -6.06 -1.68 -26.00
CA TYR A 541 -6.61 -2.91 -25.48
C TYR A 541 -5.57 -3.68 -24.67
N SER A 542 -6.05 -4.43 -23.66
CA SER A 542 -5.23 -5.30 -22.81
C SER A 542 -5.88 -6.67 -22.64
N LEU A 543 -5.10 -7.73 -22.70
CA LEU A 543 -5.53 -9.13 -22.59
C LEU A 543 -5.30 -9.67 -21.18
N ARG A 544 -6.34 -10.25 -20.57
CA ARG A 544 -6.34 -10.71 -19.17
C ARG A 544 -7.13 -12.01 -19.02
N ASP A 545 -7.05 -12.64 -17.86
CA ASP A 545 -7.98 -13.69 -17.45
C ASP A 545 -8.57 -13.39 -16.06
N GLU A 546 -9.21 -14.37 -15.43
CA GLU A 546 -9.78 -14.24 -14.09
C GLU A 546 -8.75 -14.12 -12.97
N SER A 547 -7.48 -14.39 -13.26
CA SER A 547 -6.38 -14.35 -12.30
C SER A 547 -5.62 -13.03 -12.28
N TYR A 548 -6.01 -12.05 -13.10
CA TYR A 548 -5.32 -10.77 -13.18
C TYR A 548 -5.19 -10.08 -11.82
N ILE A 549 -3.96 -9.70 -11.49
CA ILE A 549 -3.62 -8.84 -10.36
C ILE A 549 -2.71 -7.74 -10.92
N ARG A 550 -2.97 -6.49 -10.52
CA ARG A 550 -2.13 -5.36 -10.94
C ARG A 550 -0.67 -5.58 -10.46
N PRO A 551 0.32 -5.49 -11.36
CA PRO A 551 1.74 -5.60 -11.01
C PRO A 551 2.21 -4.35 -10.26
N LEU A 552 3.39 -4.42 -9.65
CA LEU A 552 4.08 -3.20 -9.22
C LEU A 552 4.66 -2.47 -10.45
N ASN A 553 4.87 -1.17 -10.34
CA ASN A 553 5.49 -0.32 -11.36
C ASN A 553 6.51 0.64 -10.73
N THR A 554 7.18 1.46 -11.54
CA THR A 554 8.14 2.49 -11.12
C THR A 554 9.22 1.95 -10.16
N ASN A 555 10.25 1.33 -10.74
CA ASN A 555 11.39 0.62 -10.16
C ASN A 555 11.08 -0.75 -9.55
N PHE A 556 9.80 -1.15 -9.43
CA PHE A 556 9.41 -2.32 -8.65
C PHE A 556 8.73 -3.44 -9.45
N TYR A 557 8.60 -3.31 -10.78
CA TYR A 557 7.91 -4.31 -11.62
C TYR A 557 8.42 -5.73 -11.40
N LEU A 558 9.75 -5.91 -11.42
CA LEU A 558 10.39 -7.22 -11.27
C LEU A 558 10.16 -7.88 -9.89
N GLN A 559 9.65 -7.13 -8.90
CA GLN A 559 9.33 -7.67 -7.58
C GLN A 559 7.91 -8.24 -7.50
N LYS A 560 7.01 -7.82 -8.40
CA LYS A 560 5.66 -8.35 -8.57
C LYS A 560 5.21 -8.17 -10.03
N PRO A 561 5.70 -9.05 -10.93
CA PRO A 561 5.40 -8.95 -12.36
C PRO A 561 3.93 -9.28 -12.68
N LEU A 562 3.55 -9.09 -13.94
CA LEU A 562 2.27 -9.58 -14.46
C LEU A 562 2.17 -11.11 -14.27
N LEU A 563 0.95 -11.60 -14.10
CA LEU A 563 0.66 -13.02 -14.19
C LEU A 563 0.37 -13.37 -15.64
N LEU A 564 1.01 -14.44 -16.15
CA LEU A 564 0.73 -14.95 -17.49
C LEU A 564 -0.71 -15.50 -17.53
N PRO A 565 -1.62 -14.96 -18.35
CA PRO A 565 -2.99 -15.48 -18.42
C PRO A 565 -3.00 -16.92 -18.92
N LYS A 566 -3.74 -17.81 -18.26
CA LYS A 566 -3.81 -19.23 -18.64
C LYS A 566 -4.38 -19.43 -20.05
N SER A 567 -5.35 -18.59 -20.42
CA SER A 567 -5.96 -18.55 -21.74
C SER A 567 -5.03 -17.92 -22.78
N TRP A 568 -4.78 -16.61 -22.68
CA TRP A 568 -4.01 -15.86 -23.68
C TRP A 568 -2.54 -16.19 -23.75
N GLY A 569 -1.93 -16.50 -22.60
CA GLY A 569 -0.52 -16.86 -22.50
C GLY A 569 -0.26 -18.29 -22.93
N ASN A 570 -1.11 -19.22 -22.48
CA ASN A 570 -1.05 -20.66 -22.79
C ASN A 570 0.39 -21.21 -22.76
N GLU A 571 1.09 -21.04 -21.63
CA GLU A 571 2.49 -21.47 -21.48
C GLU A 571 3.42 -20.87 -22.56
N ASN A 572 3.25 -19.59 -22.87
CA ASN A 572 3.95 -18.83 -23.91
C ASN A 572 3.67 -19.28 -25.37
N LYS A 573 2.68 -20.14 -25.61
CA LYS A 573 2.23 -20.50 -26.96
C LYS A 573 1.46 -19.35 -27.62
N GLY A 574 0.76 -18.55 -26.82
CA GLY A 574 0.01 -17.39 -27.31
C GLY A 574 0.88 -16.17 -27.60
N GLY A 575 0.27 -15.14 -28.17
CA GLY A 575 0.92 -13.89 -28.53
C GLY A 575 0.00 -12.95 -29.31
N ILE A 576 0.60 -11.89 -29.84
CA ILE A 576 -0.11 -10.87 -30.63
C ILE A 576 0.70 -10.64 -31.90
N SER A 577 0.02 -10.65 -33.05
CA SER A 577 0.59 -10.11 -34.29
C SER A 577 -0.24 -8.96 -34.81
N VAL A 578 0.44 -7.91 -35.28
CA VAL A 578 -0.20 -6.74 -35.90
C VAL A 578 0.35 -6.58 -37.31
N GLY A 579 -0.52 -6.50 -38.31
CA GLY A 579 -0.08 -6.33 -39.70
C GLY A 579 -1.22 -6.11 -40.70
N ILE A 580 -0.86 -5.75 -41.92
CA ILE A 580 -1.83 -5.58 -43.01
C ILE A 580 -2.41 -6.95 -43.38
N LYS A 581 -3.73 -7.10 -43.33
CA LYS A 581 -4.44 -8.27 -43.85
C LYS A 581 -5.59 -7.82 -44.74
N GLY A 582 -5.38 -7.97 -46.05
CA GLY A 582 -6.28 -7.43 -47.07
C GLY A 582 -6.44 -5.91 -46.91
N SER A 583 -7.69 -5.47 -46.72
CA SER A 583 -8.04 -4.06 -46.55
C SER A 583 -7.97 -3.55 -45.10
N SER A 584 -7.72 -4.42 -44.12
CA SER A 584 -7.65 -4.06 -42.70
C SER A 584 -6.21 -3.99 -42.18
N MET A 585 -6.04 -3.30 -41.06
CA MET A 585 -4.91 -3.49 -40.15
C MET A 585 -5.35 -4.45 -39.04
N LEU A 586 -4.90 -5.69 -39.07
CA LEU A 586 -5.37 -6.72 -38.15
C LEU A 586 -4.43 -6.81 -36.95
N ALA A 587 -4.99 -6.64 -35.75
CA ALA A 587 -4.39 -7.17 -34.53
C ALA A 587 -4.98 -8.57 -34.26
N ASN A 588 -4.14 -9.59 -34.46
CA ASN A 588 -4.46 -10.99 -34.23
C ASN A 588 -3.93 -11.42 -32.86
N ASN A 589 -4.83 -11.64 -31.91
CA ASN A 589 -4.51 -12.10 -30.56
C ASN A 589 -4.75 -13.61 -30.52
N TYR A 590 -3.71 -14.41 -30.46
CA TYR A 590 -3.77 -15.87 -30.61
C TYR A 590 -3.24 -16.58 -29.38
N THR A 591 -3.67 -17.83 -29.16
CA THR A 591 -3.29 -18.59 -27.95
C THR A 591 -2.54 -19.88 -28.24
N GLY A 592 -2.59 -20.36 -29.48
CA GLY A 592 -2.07 -21.67 -29.86
C GLY A 592 -2.97 -22.81 -29.39
N GLU A 593 -2.45 -24.03 -29.41
CA GLU A 593 -3.27 -25.22 -29.20
C GLU A 593 -3.77 -25.35 -27.75
N HIS A 594 -5.04 -25.75 -27.60
CA HIS A 594 -5.65 -26.11 -26.32
C HIS A 594 -6.27 -27.49 -26.38
N GLN A 595 -6.12 -28.25 -25.29
CA GLN A 595 -6.87 -29.47 -25.05
C GLN A 595 -7.80 -29.23 -23.86
N MET A 596 -9.10 -29.24 -24.09
CA MET A 596 -10.11 -29.04 -23.05
C MET A 596 -10.93 -30.31 -22.87
N LYS A 597 -11.16 -30.71 -21.62
CA LYS A 597 -12.10 -31.74 -21.21
C LYS A 597 -13.48 -31.16 -21.02
N LYS A 598 -14.51 -32.01 -21.16
CA LYS A 598 -15.89 -31.60 -20.82
C LYS A 598 -15.94 -31.01 -19.40
N GLY A 599 -16.44 -29.79 -19.28
CA GLY A 599 -16.53 -29.04 -18.03
C GLY A 599 -15.39 -28.04 -17.80
N ASP A 600 -14.30 -28.12 -18.57
CA ASP A 600 -13.21 -27.16 -18.47
C ASP A 600 -13.66 -25.76 -18.89
N VAL A 601 -13.07 -24.75 -18.24
CA VAL A 601 -13.37 -23.34 -18.45
C VAL A 601 -12.07 -22.56 -18.66
N LEU A 602 -12.07 -21.68 -19.66
CA LEU A 602 -11.03 -20.67 -19.88
C LEU A 602 -11.67 -19.28 -19.98
N TYR A 603 -11.02 -18.27 -19.40
CA TYR A 603 -11.48 -16.88 -19.49
C TYR A 603 -10.58 -16.06 -20.40
N TYR A 604 -11.15 -15.52 -21.48
CA TYR A 604 -10.47 -14.68 -22.46
C TYR A 604 -10.86 -13.22 -22.21
N ASN A 605 -10.63 -12.74 -20.99
CA ASN A 605 -11.02 -11.39 -20.59
C ASN A 605 -10.17 -10.36 -21.35
N PHE A 606 -10.77 -9.21 -21.67
CA PHE A 606 -10.03 -8.10 -22.24
C PHE A 606 -10.71 -6.77 -21.92
N ASN A 607 -9.91 -5.71 -21.91
CA ASN A 607 -10.41 -4.35 -21.77
C ASN A 607 -10.10 -3.56 -23.04
N LEU A 608 -10.96 -2.60 -23.37
CA LEU A 608 -10.75 -1.64 -24.44
C LEU A 608 -10.90 -0.21 -23.89
N LEU A 609 -10.07 0.72 -24.33
CA LEU A 609 -10.23 2.15 -24.09
C LEU A 609 -10.30 2.89 -25.42
N ILE A 610 -11.43 3.54 -25.67
CA ILE A 610 -11.67 4.28 -26.92
C ILE A 610 -11.10 5.68 -26.78
N THR A 611 -10.06 5.97 -27.57
CA THR A 611 -9.42 7.28 -27.63
C THR A 611 -9.87 8.03 -28.89
N PRO A 612 -9.92 9.36 -28.87
CA PRO A 612 -9.70 10.28 -27.73
C PRO A 612 -10.80 10.25 -26.68
N PHE A 613 -10.53 10.80 -25.49
CA PHE A 613 -11.50 10.80 -24.38
C PHE A 613 -12.43 12.02 -24.39
N HIS A 614 -11.91 13.20 -24.73
CA HIS A 614 -12.62 14.46 -24.90
C HIS A 614 -11.81 15.36 -25.85
N THR A 615 -12.32 16.54 -26.19
CA THR A 615 -11.54 17.55 -26.92
C THR A 615 -10.41 18.10 -26.04
N ILE A 616 -9.35 18.61 -26.66
CA ILE A 616 -8.30 19.34 -25.93
C ILE A 616 -8.87 20.65 -25.36
N ASN A 617 -8.39 21.04 -24.18
CA ASN A 617 -8.75 22.30 -23.54
C ASN A 617 -7.59 23.31 -23.68
N THR A 618 -7.57 24.03 -24.80
CA THR A 618 -6.53 25.02 -25.11
C THR A 618 -6.56 26.19 -24.14
N ASP A 619 -7.75 26.64 -23.73
CA ASP A 619 -7.90 27.79 -22.83
C ASP A 619 -7.25 27.48 -21.47
N PHE A 620 -7.53 26.29 -20.90
CA PHE A 620 -6.86 25.85 -19.68
C PHE A 620 -5.34 25.80 -19.83
N GLN A 621 -4.83 25.31 -20.96
CA GLN A 621 -3.39 25.22 -21.22
C GLN A 621 -2.71 26.60 -21.24
N TRP A 622 -3.34 27.61 -21.83
CA TRP A 622 -2.74 28.95 -21.96
C TRP A 622 -2.99 29.86 -20.74
N GLU A 623 -4.06 29.65 -19.99
CA GLU A 623 -4.38 30.41 -18.77
C GLU A 623 -3.54 30.00 -17.55
N ASN A 624 -3.03 28.76 -17.52
CA ASN A 624 -2.35 28.22 -16.35
C ASN A 624 -0.82 28.19 -16.54
N ARG A 625 -0.09 28.85 -15.63
CA ARG A 625 1.38 28.88 -15.59
C ARG A 625 1.85 28.25 -14.28
N PHE A 626 2.66 27.20 -14.38
CA PHE A 626 2.96 26.33 -13.26
C PHE A 626 4.32 26.64 -12.62
N TYR A 627 4.35 26.71 -11.29
CA TYR A 627 5.58 26.86 -10.51
C TYR A 627 5.89 25.57 -9.75
N HIS A 628 6.97 24.89 -10.13
CA HIS A 628 7.32 23.54 -9.64
C HIS A 628 8.30 23.56 -8.45
N LYS A 629 8.02 24.37 -7.42
CA LYS A 629 8.88 24.47 -6.23
C LYS A 629 8.15 25.10 -5.04
N TYR A 630 8.53 24.73 -3.82
CA TYR A 630 8.17 25.47 -2.61
C TYR A 630 8.98 26.77 -2.48
N SER A 631 8.31 27.91 -2.42
CA SER A 631 8.92 29.25 -2.24
C SER A 631 7.92 30.23 -1.63
N CYS A 632 8.38 31.42 -1.22
CA CYS A 632 7.52 32.50 -0.77
C CYS A 632 6.47 32.85 -1.84
N ILE A 633 5.21 33.04 -1.45
CA ILE A 633 4.11 33.27 -2.37
C ILE A 633 4.31 34.54 -3.21
N ASP A 634 4.84 35.62 -2.62
CA ASP A 634 5.10 36.86 -3.36
C ASP A 634 6.13 36.67 -4.47
N SER A 635 7.19 35.91 -4.19
CA SER A 635 8.20 35.57 -5.18
C SER A 635 7.62 34.72 -6.31
N ILE A 636 6.71 33.80 -5.99
CA ILE A 636 6.04 32.98 -7.00
C ILE A 636 5.13 33.85 -7.86
N LYS A 637 4.32 34.71 -7.25
CA LYS A 637 3.40 35.60 -7.97
C LYS A 637 4.14 36.54 -8.92
N ALA A 638 5.32 37.03 -8.52
CA ALA A 638 6.16 37.89 -9.34
C ALA A 638 6.67 37.19 -10.63
N THR A 639 6.68 35.86 -10.70
CA THR A 639 7.02 35.13 -11.94
C THR A 639 5.87 35.10 -12.96
N GLY A 640 4.66 35.52 -12.57
CA GLY A 640 3.46 35.38 -13.38
C GLY A 640 2.81 33.99 -13.31
N ALA A 641 3.27 33.11 -12.42
CA ALA A 641 2.62 31.82 -12.18
C ALA A 641 1.18 32.00 -11.68
N SER A 642 0.32 31.02 -11.99
CA SER A 642 -1.06 30.93 -11.52
C SER A 642 -1.37 29.64 -10.74
N VAL A 643 -0.53 28.61 -10.88
CA VAL A 643 -0.65 27.34 -10.16
C VAL A 643 0.70 26.94 -9.56
N VAL A 644 0.70 26.51 -8.30
CA VAL A 644 1.90 26.06 -7.58
C VAL A 644 1.84 24.55 -7.37
N ASN A 645 2.91 23.85 -7.76
CA ASN A 645 3.08 22.42 -7.52
C ASN A 645 4.06 22.20 -6.38
N ILE A 646 3.56 21.69 -5.26
CA ILE A 646 4.36 21.42 -4.06
C ILE A 646 4.70 19.93 -4.01
N HIS A 647 5.98 19.61 -4.18
CA HIS A 647 6.50 18.25 -4.01
C HIS A 647 6.47 17.79 -2.54
N HIS A 648 6.69 16.50 -2.29
CA HIS A 648 7.04 16.04 -0.95
C HIS A 648 8.44 16.53 -0.55
N ALA A 649 8.91 16.24 0.68
CA ALA A 649 10.18 16.73 1.22
C ALA A 649 10.26 18.27 1.30
N THR A 650 9.11 18.94 1.40
CA THR A 650 9.02 20.40 1.58
C THR A 650 8.51 20.73 2.99
N PRO A 651 8.74 21.95 3.52
CA PRO A 651 8.32 22.31 4.88
C PRO A 651 6.84 22.15 5.19
N ILE A 652 5.97 22.21 4.17
CA ILE A 652 4.52 22.05 4.31
C ILE A 652 4.00 20.66 3.90
N ASN A 653 4.79 19.89 3.15
CA ASN A 653 4.48 18.52 2.73
C ASN A 653 5.74 17.64 2.85
N PRO A 654 6.26 17.37 4.05
CA PRO A 654 7.57 16.71 4.18
C PRO A 654 7.51 15.21 3.90
N TRP A 655 6.44 14.54 4.30
CA TRP A 655 6.36 13.07 4.35
C TRP A 655 5.77 12.50 3.07
N ILE A 656 6.51 11.62 2.40
CA ILE A 656 6.08 11.02 1.14
C ILE A 656 4.75 10.26 1.34
N ASN A 657 3.75 10.62 0.54
CA ASN A 657 2.41 10.03 0.55
C ASN A 657 1.70 10.04 1.93
N TYR A 658 2.05 10.97 2.82
CA TYR A 658 1.39 11.13 4.13
C TYR A 658 1.23 12.62 4.53
N PRO A 659 0.40 13.40 3.81
CA PRO A 659 0.27 14.86 3.95
C PRO A 659 -0.57 15.30 5.16
N PHE A 660 -0.57 14.54 6.26
CA PHE A 660 -1.52 14.73 7.37
C PHE A 660 -0.92 15.29 8.64
N ILE A 661 0.41 15.38 8.74
CA ILE A 661 1.10 15.86 9.94
C ILE A 661 1.25 17.38 9.91
N GLU A 662 1.81 17.94 8.82
CA GLU A 662 2.07 19.38 8.68
C GLU A 662 0.89 20.17 8.06
N HIS A 663 -0.31 19.60 8.11
CA HIS A 663 -1.50 20.12 7.41
C HIS A 663 -1.85 21.57 7.80
N ALA A 664 -1.55 22.01 9.03
CA ALA A 664 -1.80 23.38 9.47
C ALA A 664 -0.87 24.39 8.77
N LYS A 665 0.40 24.03 8.58
CA LYS A 665 1.36 24.85 7.81
C LYS A 665 0.97 24.89 6.34
N MET A 666 0.58 23.73 5.80
CA MET A 666 0.07 23.62 4.44
C MET A 666 -1.15 24.51 4.23
N LYS A 667 -2.15 24.46 5.12
CA LYS A 667 -3.33 25.30 5.04
C LYS A 667 -2.95 26.78 5.03
N LYS A 668 -2.09 27.23 5.94
CA LYS A 668 -1.66 28.63 6.00
C LYS A 668 -1.02 29.10 4.68
N TYR A 669 -0.16 28.26 4.10
CA TYR A 669 0.49 28.55 2.81
C TYR A 669 -0.53 28.66 1.67
N ILE A 670 -1.51 27.74 1.65
CA ILE A 670 -2.57 27.70 0.64
C ILE A 670 -3.53 28.89 0.80
N ASP A 671 -3.93 29.24 2.02
CA ASP A 671 -4.76 30.41 2.29
C ASP A 671 -4.09 31.69 1.78
N GLU A 672 -2.78 31.84 1.97
CA GLU A 672 -2.01 32.96 1.44
C GLU A 672 -1.97 32.96 -0.11
N ALA A 673 -1.75 31.79 -0.71
CA ALA A 673 -1.77 31.62 -2.16
C ALA A 673 -3.13 32.01 -2.76
N HIS A 674 -4.22 31.52 -2.17
CA HIS A 674 -5.60 31.82 -2.57
C HIS A 674 -5.91 33.31 -2.46
N ALA A 675 -5.49 33.96 -1.37
CA ALA A 675 -5.66 35.40 -1.19
C ALA A 675 -4.95 36.24 -2.28
N LYS A 676 -3.93 35.67 -2.93
CA LYS A 676 -3.16 36.28 -4.04
C LYS A 676 -3.56 35.72 -5.43
N GLY A 677 -4.66 34.97 -5.50
CA GLY A 677 -5.22 34.43 -6.74
C GLY A 677 -4.36 33.32 -7.37
N LEU A 678 -3.62 32.57 -6.57
CA LEU A 678 -2.87 31.38 -7.00
C LEU A 678 -3.61 30.13 -6.55
N LYS A 679 -3.52 29.06 -7.34
CA LYS A 679 -3.96 27.71 -6.94
C LYS A 679 -2.77 26.90 -6.44
N VAL A 680 -2.98 25.95 -5.53
CA VAL A 680 -1.92 25.10 -4.99
C VAL A 680 -2.30 23.63 -5.06
N LYS A 681 -1.39 22.83 -5.60
CA LYS A 681 -1.48 21.37 -5.67
C LYS A 681 -0.34 20.75 -4.88
N ILE A 682 -0.57 19.55 -4.40
CA ILE A 682 0.44 18.80 -3.64
C ILE A 682 0.74 17.47 -4.30
N TYR A 683 1.99 17.02 -4.14
CA TYR A 683 2.38 15.64 -4.33
C TYR A 683 1.66 14.73 -3.33
N ASN A 684 0.89 13.76 -3.82
CA ASN A 684 0.33 12.68 -3.01
C ASN A 684 -0.15 11.50 -3.88
N THR A 685 0.47 10.33 -3.75
CA THR A 685 0.07 9.06 -4.39
C THR A 685 -0.02 7.93 -3.35
N VAL A 686 -0.14 6.68 -3.78
CA VAL A 686 -0.23 5.50 -2.88
C VAL A 686 0.82 4.43 -3.16
N ARG A 687 1.84 4.75 -3.97
CA ARG A 687 2.90 3.80 -4.36
C ARG A 687 3.71 3.32 -3.17
N GLU A 688 3.97 4.24 -2.24
CA GLU A 688 4.80 4.05 -1.07
C GLU A 688 4.16 4.76 0.12
N LEU A 689 4.54 4.40 1.35
CA LEU A 689 4.06 5.07 2.55
C LEU A 689 5.22 5.36 3.51
N SER A 690 5.31 6.62 3.93
CA SER A 690 6.27 7.12 4.92
C SER A 690 6.20 6.34 6.25
N ASN A 691 7.37 6.12 6.87
CA ASN A 691 7.48 5.62 8.25
C ASN A 691 6.87 6.57 9.31
N ARG A 692 6.48 7.79 8.92
CA ARG A 692 5.76 8.72 9.80
C ARG A 692 4.26 8.42 9.89
N ALA A 693 3.73 7.50 9.08
CA ALA A 693 2.32 7.14 9.13
C ALA A 693 1.95 6.50 10.47
N TYR A 694 0.96 7.08 11.16
CA TYR A 694 0.49 6.57 12.45
C TYR A 694 -0.09 5.15 12.32
N GLU A 695 -0.66 4.83 11.15
CA GLU A 695 -1.37 3.59 10.89
C GLU A 695 -0.46 2.44 10.40
N THR A 696 0.86 2.62 10.36
CA THR A 696 1.83 1.63 9.84
C THR A 696 1.62 0.22 10.43
N PHE A 697 1.52 0.11 11.76
CA PHE A 697 1.35 -1.19 12.43
C PHE A 697 -0.06 -1.79 12.31
N PRO A 698 -1.15 -1.01 12.39
CA PRO A 698 -2.45 -1.48 11.95
C PRO A 698 -2.45 -2.09 10.55
N MET A 699 -1.83 -1.44 9.56
CA MET A 699 -1.76 -1.96 8.19
C MET A 699 -0.95 -3.24 8.12
N ARG A 700 0.18 -3.29 8.82
CA ARG A 700 1.02 -4.48 8.87
C ARG A 700 0.33 -5.68 9.50
N SER A 701 -0.63 -5.46 10.40
CA SER A 701 -1.46 -6.53 10.95
C SER A 701 -2.38 -7.21 9.92
N LEU A 702 -2.60 -6.59 8.75
CA LEU A 702 -3.39 -7.12 7.64
C LEU A 702 -2.57 -8.03 6.70
N GLY A 703 -1.36 -8.41 7.09
CA GLY A 703 -0.43 -9.16 6.24
C GLY A 703 -0.03 -8.34 5.02
N HIS A 704 -0.12 -8.93 3.82
CA HIS A 704 0.25 -8.28 2.56
C HIS A 704 -0.90 -7.61 1.83
N GLU A 705 -2.02 -7.36 2.52
CA GLU A 705 -3.11 -6.60 1.89
C GLU A 705 -2.65 -5.20 1.49
N ILE A 706 -1.82 -4.52 2.29
CA ILE A 706 -1.37 -3.13 2.03
C ILE A 706 0.12 -3.04 1.70
N TYR A 707 1.00 -3.72 2.43
CA TYR A 707 2.44 -3.67 2.17
C TYR A 707 2.91 -4.87 1.36
N SER A 708 3.78 -4.64 0.38
CA SER A 708 4.39 -5.70 -0.42
C SER A 708 5.32 -6.57 0.41
N THR A 709 5.34 -7.88 0.16
CA THR A 709 6.38 -8.78 0.70
C THR A 709 7.75 -8.41 0.11
N GLY A 710 8.82 -8.58 0.89
CA GLY A 710 10.17 -8.26 0.45
C GLY A 710 11.24 -8.61 1.47
N LYS A 711 12.51 -8.39 1.11
CA LYS A 711 13.66 -8.80 1.92
C LYS A 711 13.89 -7.95 3.18
N GLY A 712 13.15 -6.87 3.37
CA GLY A 712 13.42 -5.85 4.38
C GLY A 712 14.70 -5.05 4.07
N GLY A 713 15.23 -4.35 5.07
CA GLY A 713 16.45 -3.52 4.95
C GLY A 713 16.15 -2.02 4.92
N GLY A 714 16.89 -1.25 4.12
CA GLY A 714 16.71 0.20 4.07
C GLY A 714 17.33 0.95 5.26
N PHE A 715 16.80 2.12 5.57
CA PHE A 715 17.25 2.95 6.70
C PHE A 715 17.01 2.27 8.06
N SER A 716 17.80 2.63 9.09
CA SER A 716 17.83 1.95 10.39
C SER A 716 16.46 1.83 11.04
N TRP A 717 15.63 2.88 11.01
CA TRP A 717 14.28 2.84 11.58
C TRP A 717 13.42 1.68 11.04
N LEU A 718 13.46 1.43 9.72
CA LEU A 718 12.71 0.32 9.12
C LEU A 718 13.23 -1.03 9.64
N GLN A 719 14.55 -1.19 9.80
CA GLN A 719 15.15 -2.43 10.29
C GLN A 719 14.92 -2.66 11.80
N GLU A 720 14.86 -1.58 12.59
CA GLU A 720 14.66 -1.66 14.05
C GLU A 720 13.18 -1.92 14.40
N HIS A 721 12.26 -1.19 13.76
CA HIS A 721 10.84 -1.18 14.13
C HIS A 721 9.96 -2.05 13.22
N VAL A 722 10.22 -2.05 11.91
CA VAL A 722 9.51 -2.92 10.96
C VAL A 722 10.21 -4.29 10.90
N LYS A 723 11.53 -4.36 10.95
CA LYS A 723 12.30 -5.61 10.93
C LYS A 723 12.34 -6.28 9.55
N ASP A 724 11.29 -7.00 9.17
CA ASP A 724 11.29 -7.93 8.04
C ASP A 724 10.03 -7.83 7.15
N ASP A 725 10.10 -8.49 5.99
CA ASP A 725 8.95 -8.76 5.13
C ASP A 725 8.27 -7.51 4.55
N TYR A 726 9.10 -6.63 3.99
CA TYR A 726 8.70 -5.44 3.25
C TYR A 726 9.74 -5.10 2.16
N ILE A 727 9.36 -4.21 1.24
CA ILE A 727 10.28 -3.58 0.28
C ILE A 727 10.55 -2.16 0.76
N ALA A 728 11.81 -1.83 1.07
CA ALA A 728 12.23 -0.47 1.36
C ALA A 728 12.15 0.39 0.09
N ALA A 729 11.63 1.60 0.22
CA ALA A 729 11.34 2.49 -0.90
C ALA A 729 12.13 3.80 -0.78
N TRP A 730 11.60 4.92 -1.31
CA TRP A 730 12.28 6.21 -1.29
C TRP A 730 12.67 6.64 0.14
N PHE A 731 13.85 7.23 0.28
CA PHE A 731 14.36 7.81 1.51
C PHE A 731 14.73 9.29 1.31
N VAL A 732 14.36 10.14 2.25
CA VAL A 732 14.78 11.56 2.28
C VAL A 732 15.77 11.76 3.44
N PRO A 733 17.09 11.86 3.18
CA PRO A 733 18.11 11.93 4.20
C PRO A 733 17.93 13.05 5.23
N GLU A 734 17.56 14.25 4.77
CA GLU A 734 17.52 15.47 5.57
C GLU A 734 16.47 15.40 6.68
N ILE A 735 15.38 14.68 6.44
CA ILE A 735 14.25 14.53 7.38
C ILE A 735 14.07 13.09 7.87
N LYS A 736 14.96 12.19 7.44
CA LYS A 736 14.96 10.75 7.75
C LYS A 736 13.59 10.09 7.50
N ASP A 737 12.93 10.50 6.41
CA ASP A 737 11.68 9.90 5.95
C ASP A 737 12.00 8.64 5.16
N ALA A 738 11.58 7.48 5.64
CA ALA A 738 11.89 6.18 5.04
C ALA A 738 10.59 5.47 4.67
N ALA A 739 10.35 5.28 3.38
CA ALA A 739 9.10 4.73 2.90
C ALA A 739 9.13 3.21 2.67
N ILE A 740 7.93 2.61 2.64
CA ILE A 740 7.68 1.20 2.36
C ILE A 740 6.78 1.09 1.13
N VAL A 741 7.06 0.17 0.22
CA VAL A 741 6.24 -0.06 -0.99
C VAL A 741 4.91 -0.73 -0.64
N ASN A 742 3.82 -0.21 -1.19
CA ASN A 742 2.50 -0.80 -1.04
C ASN A 742 2.27 -1.95 -2.05
N SER A 743 1.36 -2.90 -1.78
CA SER A 743 1.13 -4.13 -2.56
C SER A 743 0.21 -3.98 -3.77
N GLY A 744 -0.25 -2.75 -4.05
CA GLY A 744 -1.22 -2.44 -5.10
C GLY A 744 -2.65 -2.33 -4.54
N MET A 745 -3.64 -2.80 -5.31
CA MET A 745 -5.07 -2.59 -5.04
C MET A 745 -5.50 -3.17 -3.68
N SER A 746 -5.93 -2.29 -2.78
CA SER A 746 -6.20 -2.65 -1.38
C SER A 746 -7.07 -1.60 -0.70
N ARG A 747 -7.53 -1.87 0.53
CA ARG A 747 -8.28 -0.89 1.34
C ARG A 747 -7.52 0.40 1.65
N TRP A 748 -6.21 0.46 1.43
CA TRP A 748 -5.45 1.71 1.47
C TRP A 748 -5.99 2.77 0.49
N HIS A 749 -6.61 2.34 -0.61
CA HIS A 749 -7.21 3.23 -1.60
C HIS A 749 -8.48 3.92 -1.05
N ASN A 750 -9.22 3.26 -0.16
CA ASN A 750 -10.33 3.88 0.56
C ASN A 750 -9.80 4.98 1.50
N TYR A 751 -8.69 4.72 2.20
CA TYR A 751 -8.01 5.71 3.02
C TYR A 751 -7.53 6.90 2.20
N TYR A 752 -6.91 6.64 1.04
CA TYR A 752 -6.42 7.69 0.15
C TYR A 752 -7.56 8.61 -0.31
N VAL A 753 -8.70 8.06 -0.75
CA VAL A 753 -9.86 8.86 -1.18
C VAL A 753 -10.41 9.73 -0.03
N GLU A 754 -10.54 9.17 1.18
CA GLU A 754 -10.94 9.94 2.36
C GLU A 754 -9.92 11.03 2.72
N GLY A 755 -8.63 10.71 2.62
CA GLY A 755 -7.55 11.67 2.80
C GLY A 755 -7.63 12.82 1.81
N MET A 756 -7.85 12.54 0.53
CA MET A 756 -8.02 13.55 -0.52
C MET A 756 -9.25 14.43 -0.28
N ASN A 757 -10.37 13.82 0.11
CA ASN A 757 -11.57 14.55 0.51
C ASN A 757 -11.32 15.47 1.71
N TRP A 758 -10.62 14.96 2.72
CA TRP A 758 -10.29 15.73 3.92
C TRP A 758 -9.35 16.91 3.62
N LEU A 759 -8.30 16.71 2.83
CA LEU A 759 -7.37 17.77 2.42
C LEU A 759 -8.08 18.85 1.60
N THR A 760 -8.96 18.45 0.68
CA THR A 760 -9.74 19.42 -0.13
C THR A 760 -10.61 20.29 0.77
N LYS A 761 -11.35 19.67 1.70
CA LYS A 761 -12.29 20.37 2.58
C LYS A 761 -11.64 21.21 3.68
N ASN A 762 -10.58 20.68 4.30
CA ASN A 762 -10.01 21.26 5.52
C ASN A 762 -8.73 22.05 5.30
N VAL A 763 -7.99 21.73 4.22
CA VAL A 763 -6.70 22.37 3.89
C VAL A 763 -6.82 23.27 2.67
N GLY A 764 -7.75 22.98 1.76
CA GLY A 764 -8.04 23.82 0.60
C GLY A 764 -7.17 23.53 -0.62
N ILE A 765 -6.60 22.33 -0.74
CA ILE A 765 -5.84 21.97 -1.95
C ILE A 765 -6.73 22.10 -3.21
N ASP A 766 -6.16 22.64 -4.29
CA ASP A 766 -6.87 22.82 -5.57
C ASP A 766 -6.75 21.60 -6.49
N GLY A 767 -5.94 20.62 -6.08
CA GLY A 767 -5.59 19.50 -6.93
C GLY A 767 -4.40 18.71 -6.42
N ILE A 768 -3.98 17.75 -7.25
CA ILE A 768 -2.84 16.88 -6.98
C ILE A 768 -1.86 16.86 -8.15
N TYR A 769 -0.61 16.71 -7.76
CA TYR A 769 0.49 16.38 -8.64
C TYR A 769 0.80 14.90 -8.41
N LEU A 770 0.53 14.06 -9.41
CA LEU A 770 0.84 12.64 -9.39
C LEU A 770 2.19 12.43 -10.03
N ASP A 771 3.08 11.75 -9.32
CA ASP A 771 4.39 11.32 -9.81
C ASP A 771 4.39 9.80 -9.82
N ASP A 772 4.08 9.28 -11.01
CA ASP A 772 3.63 7.92 -11.23
C ASP A 772 2.37 7.54 -10.42
N VAL A 773 1.70 6.46 -10.84
CA VAL A 773 0.43 6.03 -10.23
C VAL A 773 0.45 4.54 -9.92
N ALA A 774 0.11 4.19 -8.69
CA ALA A 774 0.01 2.80 -8.23
C ALA A 774 -1.45 2.34 -7.99
N PHE A 775 -2.44 3.18 -8.35
CA PHE A 775 -3.87 2.88 -8.23
C PHE A 775 -4.56 2.77 -9.59
N ASP A 776 -5.79 2.25 -9.60
CA ASP A 776 -6.57 2.06 -10.82
C ASP A 776 -7.60 3.17 -11.11
N ARG A 777 -8.29 3.05 -12.25
CA ARG A 777 -9.36 3.98 -12.64
C ARG A 777 -10.54 4.04 -11.66
N ILE A 778 -10.83 3.00 -10.87
CA ILE A 778 -11.85 3.07 -9.81
C ILE A 778 -11.44 4.14 -8.80
N THR A 779 -10.20 4.08 -8.34
CA THR A 779 -9.65 5.06 -7.40
C THR A 779 -9.56 6.45 -8.02
N MET A 780 -9.07 6.56 -9.27
CA MET A 780 -8.96 7.86 -9.96
C MET A 780 -10.31 8.59 -10.05
N LYS A 781 -11.39 7.89 -10.43
CA LYS A 781 -12.74 8.48 -10.47
C LYS A 781 -13.18 9.00 -9.11
N ARG A 782 -12.92 8.25 -8.05
CA ARG A 782 -13.26 8.64 -6.68
C ARG A 782 -12.49 9.89 -6.26
N VAL A 783 -11.19 9.93 -6.56
CA VAL A 783 -10.30 11.09 -6.32
C VAL A 783 -10.80 12.32 -7.08
N LYS A 784 -11.09 12.21 -8.38
CA LYS A 784 -11.61 13.32 -9.18
C LYS A 784 -12.92 13.86 -8.59
N ARG A 785 -13.83 12.98 -8.15
CA ARG A 785 -15.10 13.38 -7.52
C ARG A 785 -14.89 14.13 -6.22
N VAL A 786 -13.95 13.72 -5.36
CA VAL A 786 -13.72 14.42 -4.09
C VAL A 786 -12.97 15.75 -4.28
N LEU A 787 -12.08 15.82 -5.27
CA LEU A 787 -11.33 17.02 -5.62
C LEU A 787 -12.18 18.12 -6.30
N THR A 788 -13.34 17.76 -6.86
CA THR A 788 -14.23 18.69 -7.59
C THR A 788 -15.50 19.03 -6.82
N GLN A 789 -15.65 18.57 -5.57
CA GLN A 789 -16.84 18.87 -4.76
C GLN A 789 -16.96 20.38 -4.54
N ASN A 790 -18.19 20.87 -4.39
CA ASN A 790 -18.48 22.27 -4.05
C ASN A 790 -17.81 23.30 -4.98
N GLY A 791 -17.54 22.95 -6.23
CA GLY A 791 -16.91 23.84 -7.21
C GLY A 791 -15.39 23.96 -7.08
N HIS A 792 -14.73 23.09 -6.29
CA HIS A 792 -13.27 23.05 -6.26
C HIS A 792 -12.67 22.75 -7.64
N PRO A 793 -11.49 23.31 -7.99
CA PRO A 793 -10.90 23.15 -9.33
C PRO A 793 -10.61 21.70 -9.71
N GLY A 794 -10.17 20.90 -8.74
CA GLY A 794 -9.80 19.50 -8.90
C GLY A 794 -8.80 19.25 -10.03
N ILE A 795 -7.71 20.02 -10.04
CA ILE A 795 -6.67 19.97 -11.07
C ILE A 795 -5.77 18.74 -10.82
N ILE A 796 -5.68 17.83 -11.78
CA ILE A 796 -4.84 16.63 -11.66
C ILE A 796 -3.81 16.64 -12.79
N ASP A 797 -2.52 16.63 -12.43
CA ASP A 797 -1.46 16.41 -13.41
C ASP A 797 -0.82 15.06 -13.17
N LEU A 798 -0.43 14.40 -14.25
CA LEU A 798 0.37 13.19 -14.18
C LEU A 798 1.77 13.43 -14.72
N HIS A 799 2.75 13.30 -13.83
CA HIS A 799 4.13 13.10 -14.17
C HIS A 799 4.49 11.63 -14.19
N SER A 800 5.43 11.29 -15.07
CA SER A 800 6.03 9.96 -15.14
C SER A 800 7.47 10.09 -15.63
N ALA A 801 8.35 9.30 -15.00
CA ALA A 801 9.61 8.92 -15.61
C ALA A 801 9.39 7.92 -16.74
N ASN A 802 10.34 7.81 -17.66
CA ASN A 802 10.25 6.88 -18.79
C ASN A 802 10.32 5.43 -18.31
N GLN A 803 9.16 4.77 -18.29
CA GLN A 803 8.99 3.37 -17.86
C GLN A 803 9.55 2.38 -18.90
N TYR A 804 10.04 2.87 -20.06
CA TYR A 804 10.62 2.04 -21.11
C TYR A 804 12.05 1.60 -20.79
N ASN A 805 12.24 0.98 -19.63
CA ASN A 805 13.53 0.53 -19.12
C ASN A 805 13.42 -0.85 -18.43
N LYS A 806 14.57 -1.42 -18.05
CA LYS A 806 14.65 -2.78 -17.49
C LYS A 806 13.95 -2.94 -16.13
N ALA A 807 14.01 -1.94 -15.26
CA ALA A 807 13.42 -2.02 -13.92
C ALA A 807 11.88 -2.01 -13.96
N ASP A 808 11.32 -1.38 -15.01
CA ASP A 808 9.89 -1.15 -15.20
C ASP A 808 9.23 -2.06 -16.23
N GLY A 809 10.01 -2.97 -16.81
CA GLY A 809 9.51 -3.96 -17.76
C GLY A 809 9.16 -3.39 -19.13
N PHE A 810 9.84 -2.33 -19.57
CA PHE A 810 9.71 -1.78 -20.93
C PHE A 810 8.27 -1.46 -21.35
N ASN A 811 7.44 -0.93 -20.44
CA ASN A 811 6.13 -0.39 -20.82
C ASN A 811 6.26 1.08 -21.17
N ASN A 812 5.39 1.60 -22.03
CA ASN A 812 5.34 3.02 -22.33
C ASN A 812 4.51 3.71 -21.24
N SER A 813 4.98 4.84 -20.71
CA SER A 813 4.28 5.56 -19.64
C SER A 813 2.85 5.94 -20.06
N ALA A 814 2.66 6.39 -21.30
CA ALA A 814 1.33 6.72 -21.81
C ALA A 814 0.42 5.48 -21.91
N ASN A 815 0.94 4.33 -22.31
CA ASN A 815 0.16 3.09 -22.39
C ASN A 815 -0.19 2.53 -20.99
N LEU A 816 0.75 2.61 -20.05
CA LEU A 816 0.60 2.15 -18.67
C LEU A 816 -0.49 2.93 -17.92
N TYR A 817 -0.57 4.25 -18.12
CA TYR A 817 -1.44 5.13 -17.36
C TYR A 817 -2.69 5.61 -18.11
N MET A 818 -2.94 5.10 -19.33
CA MET A 818 -4.00 5.60 -20.21
C MET A 818 -5.40 5.56 -19.57
N GLU A 819 -5.66 4.62 -18.66
CA GLU A 819 -6.94 4.53 -17.93
C GLU A 819 -7.20 5.69 -16.96
N HIS A 820 -6.18 6.50 -16.65
CA HIS A 820 -6.31 7.71 -15.83
C HIS A 820 -6.54 8.97 -16.66
N PHE A 821 -6.14 8.97 -17.93
CA PHE A 821 -6.17 10.13 -18.82
C PHE A 821 -7.55 10.82 -18.89
N PRO A 822 -8.69 10.09 -18.85
CA PRO A 822 -10.02 10.72 -18.75
C PRO A 822 -10.22 11.75 -17.63
N TYR A 823 -9.39 11.73 -16.58
CA TYR A 823 -9.58 12.51 -15.36
C TYR A 823 -8.47 13.54 -15.12
N LEU A 824 -7.45 13.54 -15.98
CA LEU A 824 -6.32 14.44 -15.90
C LEU A 824 -6.65 15.78 -16.55
N ASN A 825 -5.97 16.81 -16.09
CA ASN A 825 -5.95 18.12 -16.74
C ASN A 825 -4.76 18.24 -17.68
N ARG A 826 -3.64 17.55 -17.37
CA ARG A 826 -2.37 17.73 -18.05
C ARG A 826 -1.44 16.53 -17.86
N LEU A 827 -0.58 16.29 -18.84
CA LEU A 827 0.55 15.35 -18.76
C LEU A 827 1.87 16.11 -18.61
N TRP A 828 2.81 15.53 -17.87
CA TRP A 828 4.21 15.96 -17.84
C TRP A 828 5.14 14.74 -17.86
N PHE A 829 5.47 14.24 -19.03
CA PHE A 829 6.39 13.12 -19.19
C PHE A 829 7.78 13.66 -19.49
N GLY A 830 8.68 13.53 -18.50
CA GLY A 830 9.87 14.35 -18.32
C GLY A 830 11.16 13.54 -18.10
N GLU A 831 11.17 12.78 -17.01
CA GLU A 831 12.37 12.12 -16.50
C GLU A 831 12.75 10.90 -17.37
N TYR A 832 14.02 10.76 -17.74
CA TYR A 832 14.56 9.67 -18.59
C TYR A 832 13.99 9.56 -20.02
N PHE A 833 13.24 10.56 -20.50
CA PHE A 833 12.87 10.65 -21.90
C PHE A 833 14.03 11.25 -22.73
N ASP A 834 14.28 10.68 -23.91
CA ASP A 834 15.30 11.18 -24.83
C ASP A 834 14.68 12.20 -25.81
N TYR A 835 14.87 13.49 -25.56
CA TYR A 835 14.32 14.56 -26.41
C TYR A 835 15.17 14.88 -27.64
N GLU A 836 16.33 14.24 -27.80
CA GLU A 836 17.22 14.52 -28.91
C GLU A 836 17.12 13.45 -30.01
N LYS A 837 16.80 12.20 -29.64
CA LYS A 837 16.85 11.04 -30.54
C LYS A 837 15.49 10.39 -30.78
N ASN A 838 14.43 11.18 -30.80
CA ASN A 838 13.08 10.74 -31.12
C ASN A 838 12.49 11.52 -32.31
N LYS A 839 11.53 10.91 -33.01
CA LYS A 839 10.89 11.46 -34.21
C LYS A 839 9.58 12.21 -33.86
N PRO A 840 9.05 13.09 -34.74
CA PRO A 840 7.80 13.82 -34.50
C PRO A 840 6.61 12.95 -34.05
N ASP A 841 6.49 11.74 -34.60
CA ASP A 841 5.46 10.76 -34.27
C ASP A 841 5.60 10.20 -32.84
N PHE A 842 6.82 10.11 -32.29
CA PHE A 842 7.02 9.77 -30.88
C PHE A 842 6.49 10.88 -29.97
N TYR A 843 6.80 12.14 -30.28
CA TYR A 843 6.29 13.28 -29.50
C TYR A 843 4.78 13.35 -29.53
N LEU A 844 4.16 13.11 -30.70
CA LEU A 844 2.72 13.08 -30.83
C LEU A 844 2.09 11.99 -29.95
N THR A 845 2.65 10.77 -29.94
CA THR A 845 2.02 9.60 -29.32
C THR A 845 2.35 9.41 -27.84
N GLU A 846 3.58 9.69 -27.41
CA GLU A 846 4.00 9.48 -26.02
C GLU A 846 4.00 10.77 -25.19
N VAL A 847 4.28 11.93 -25.77
CA VAL A 847 4.56 13.16 -25.00
C VAL A 847 3.40 14.17 -25.04
N SER A 848 2.77 14.37 -26.20
CA SER A 848 1.88 15.51 -26.44
C SER A 848 0.54 15.45 -25.71
N GLY A 849 0.04 14.24 -25.41
CA GLY A 849 -1.32 14.02 -24.91
C GLY A 849 -2.46 14.23 -25.92
N ILE A 850 -2.19 14.82 -27.09
CA ILE A 850 -3.20 15.25 -28.06
C ILE A 850 -4.10 14.10 -28.54
N PRO A 851 -3.57 12.90 -28.91
CA PRO A 851 -4.41 11.78 -29.34
C PRO A 851 -5.40 11.27 -28.29
N PHE A 852 -5.26 11.73 -27.05
CA PHE A 852 -6.05 11.31 -25.91
C PHE A 852 -6.98 12.43 -25.42
N GLY A 853 -6.92 13.63 -25.99
CA GLY A 853 -7.69 14.80 -25.54
C GLY A 853 -7.00 15.60 -24.43
N LEU A 854 -5.70 15.38 -24.20
CA LEU A 854 -4.90 16.08 -23.20
C LEU A 854 -3.86 16.98 -23.87
N MET A 855 -3.27 17.85 -23.07
CA MET A 855 -2.06 18.59 -23.44
C MET A 855 -0.91 18.15 -22.53
N GLY A 856 0.25 17.97 -23.13
CA GLY A 856 1.51 17.66 -22.45
C GLY A 856 2.41 18.88 -22.35
N GLU A 857 3.12 19.02 -21.24
CA GLU A 857 4.19 20.00 -21.09
C GLU A 857 5.57 19.34 -21.02
N MET A 858 6.56 20.09 -21.51
CA MET A 858 7.98 19.84 -21.28
C MET A 858 8.49 21.01 -20.43
N LEU A 859 9.09 20.71 -19.28
CA LEU A 859 9.71 21.72 -18.41
C LEU A 859 11.10 22.11 -18.90
#